data_AF-A0A7W1A091-F1
#
_entry.id   AF-A0A7W1A091-F1
#
_cell.length_a   1.000
_cell.length_b   1.000
_cell.length_c   1.000
_cell.angle_alpha   90.00
_cell.angle_beta   90.00
_cell.angle_gamma   90.00
#
_symmetry.space_group_name_H-M   'P 1'
#
loop_
_entity.id
_entity.type
_entity.pdbx_description
1 polymer ?
#
loop_
_entity_poly.entity_id
_entity_poly.type
_entity_poly.pdbx_seq_one_letter_code
_entity_poly.pdbx_strand_id
1 'polypeptide(L)'
;MPRPTTWVLVLVGCALGASPAGADNKNEIRAVSFEDSASATKVHVRGAKTPMFTVYKLDRPTRVVIDVPRAKLSDVLAGHEAAMELVPNTWAVSRITAQQIDDDGPLVRVSVTLARPGRYDVTTEGNEIVVAVTARDAAPKTGGGDVLAKIEAEREDARRAAAMADQARARAEATANSARVDASKAKDLAAATQAEADRLKKLAADEAKRAEAAVRTAEDAKKNGQANGADLDRAKKQAIAAQREATKLRDEAARATDAAGIARAEAERTRLAAETATRDAAAQIAAARRDADAAQKIAAEKTEAAVRARAELQAAQKVAATQTDAAVRAKSEAQAAQAMAAEQTDAAARARTEAEGARREVERARLDATRIRTEALAAKDAALRVKADADAAKTDAERARAEARAARAEADAARADAKAVKAEADRARAEARAAKADAEAARADASSEKQRAELQARADAQKARTEATTARAEAQRTKGDVEAAKTETERARAEARAAKADAEAARAEARAAKAEVARVEAERLARSDADRRSEALVAQRAKADAEAARAEARAAKAEVARVEAERLARSDADRRSTKADVEAAKLETERARAEARAAKAEVARVEAERLARTDADRRSTKADVEAAKIEIER
;
A
#
# COMPACT_ATOMS: atom_id res chain seq x y z
N MET A 1 7.10 7.55 -6.37
CA MET A 1 8.32 6.74 -6.16
C MET A 1 8.82 6.30 -7.52
N PRO A 2 10.05 6.68 -7.93
CA PRO A 2 10.66 6.12 -9.13
C PRO A 2 10.92 4.62 -8.91
N ARG A 3 10.75 3.82 -9.95
CA ARG A 3 10.92 2.35 -9.92
C ARG A 3 12.35 1.99 -9.49
N PRO A 4 12.58 0.85 -8.79
CA PRO A 4 13.91 0.31 -8.65
C PRO A 4 14.40 -0.16 -10.03
N THR A 5 15.38 0.53 -10.60
CA THR A 5 16.15 0.05 -11.74
C THR A 5 16.95 -1.15 -11.26
N THR A 6 16.73 -2.32 -11.83
CA THR A 6 17.49 -3.53 -11.48
C THR A 6 18.87 -3.43 -12.12
N TRP A 7 19.90 -3.12 -11.33
CA TRP A 7 21.29 -3.15 -11.78
C TRP A 7 21.74 -4.60 -11.83
N VAL A 8 21.96 -5.16 -13.02
CA VAL A 8 22.72 -6.41 -13.15
C VAL A 8 24.18 -6.03 -13.39
N LEU A 9 24.86 -5.76 -12.28
CA LEU A 9 26.29 -5.49 -12.28
C LEU A 9 27.06 -6.82 -12.22
N VAL A 10 27.41 -7.39 -13.38
CA VAL A 10 28.42 -8.45 -13.42
C VAL A 10 29.80 -7.75 -13.37
N LEU A 11 30.26 -7.49 -12.16
CA LEU A 11 31.61 -6.99 -11.89
C LEU A 11 32.58 -8.17 -11.98
N VAL A 12 33.31 -8.28 -13.09
CA VAL A 12 34.57 -9.03 -13.11
C VAL A 12 35.71 -8.03 -12.97
N GLY A 13 36.21 -7.91 -11.74
CA GLY A 13 37.55 -7.42 -11.41
C GLY A 13 37.88 -5.95 -11.73
N CYS A 14 37.59 -5.04 -10.79
CA CYS A 14 38.34 -3.79 -10.67
C CYS A 14 39.71 -4.07 -10.04
N ALA A 15 40.77 -4.13 -10.86
CA ALA A 15 42.13 -3.88 -10.36
C ALA A 15 42.43 -2.39 -10.59
N LEU A 16 42.48 -1.62 -9.49
CA LEU A 16 43.00 -0.26 -9.49
C LEU A 16 44.53 -0.33 -9.70
N GLY A 17 44.94 -0.36 -10.96
CA GLY A 17 46.32 -0.16 -11.38
C GLY A 17 46.42 1.15 -12.16
N ALA A 18 46.85 2.22 -11.49
CA ALA A 18 47.35 3.40 -12.19
C ALA A 18 48.72 3.03 -12.79
N SER A 19 48.76 2.73 -14.09
CA SER A 19 50.00 2.59 -14.85
C SER A 19 50.15 3.77 -15.84
N PRO A 20 51.40 4.19 -16.10
CA PRO A 20 51.69 5.54 -16.58
C PRO A 20 51.30 5.73 -18.04
N ALA A 21 51.02 6.98 -18.39
CA ALA A 21 50.80 7.46 -19.75
C ALA A 21 52.06 7.22 -20.61
N GLY A 22 52.17 6.02 -21.17
CA GLY A 22 53.08 5.69 -22.26
C GLY A 22 52.47 6.12 -23.59
N ALA A 23 53.27 6.77 -24.43
CA ALA A 23 52.93 7.25 -25.76
C ALA A 23 52.69 6.10 -26.77
N ASP A 24 51.65 5.32 -26.53
CA ASP A 24 51.07 4.40 -27.52
C ASP A 24 49.63 4.90 -27.77
N ASN A 25 49.34 5.40 -28.97
CA ASN A 25 48.05 6.01 -29.35
C ASN A 25 46.91 4.98 -29.49
N LYS A 26 46.96 3.90 -28.71
CA LYS A 26 46.01 2.79 -28.72
C LYS A 26 44.98 3.01 -27.61
N ASN A 27 43.70 2.83 -27.93
CA ASN A 27 42.62 2.79 -26.94
C ASN A 27 42.49 1.36 -26.39
N GLU A 28 41.94 1.22 -25.19
CA GLU A 28 41.75 -0.09 -24.55
C GLU A 28 40.30 -0.21 -24.10
N ILE A 29 39.60 -1.26 -24.53
CA ILE A 29 38.25 -1.57 -24.06
C ILE A 29 38.34 -2.31 -22.72
N ARG A 30 37.88 -1.65 -21.67
CA ARG A 30 38.03 -2.09 -20.27
C ARG A 30 36.80 -2.79 -19.72
N ALA A 31 35.61 -2.49 -20.24
CA ALA A 31 34.38 -3.17 -19.83
C ALA A 31 33.35 -3.16 -20.97
N VAL A 32 32.60 -4.26 -21.08
CA VAL A 32 31.36 -4.32 -21.85
C VAL A 32 30.26 -4.79 -20.89
N SER A 33 29.20 -4.01 -20.72
CA SER A 33 28.08 -4.32 -19.82
C SER A 33 26.75 -3.93 -20.44
N PHE A 34 25.63 -4.25 -19.80
CA PHE A 34 24.31 -3.90 -20.30
C PHE A 34 23.32 -3.60 -19.16
N GLU A 35 22.35 -2.77 -19.46
CA GLU A 35 21.20 -2.45 -18.60
C GLU A 35 19.92 -2.82 -19.33
N ASP A 36 19.01 -3.51 -18.63
CA ASP A 36 17.68 -3.80 -19.16
C ASP A 36 16.63 -2.89 -18.52
N SER A 37 15.78 -2.30 -19.35
CA SER A 37 14.64 -1.52 -18.93
C SER A 37 13.40 -1.98 -19.69
N ALA A 38 12.21 -1.74 -19.12
CA ALA A 38 10.95 -2.15 -19.74
C ALA A 38 10.73 -1.63 -21.17
N SER A 39 11.49 -0.61 -21.60
CA SER A 39 11.40 0.00 -22.94
C SER A 39 12.63 -0.21 -23.83
N ALA A 40 13.82 -0.48 -23.28
CA ALA A 40 15.05 -0.58 -24.07
C ALA A 40 16.16 -1.31 -23.30
N THR A 41 17.04 -1.99 -24.02
CA THR A 41 18.29 -2.52 -23.49
C THR A 41 19.44 -1.60 -23.89
N LYS A 42 20.20 -1.09 -22.93
CA LYS A 42 21.39 -0.27 -23.19
C LYS A 42 22.64 -1.13 -23.06
N VAL A 43 23.53 -1.09 -24.03
CA VAL A 43 24.83 -1.77 -24.00
C VAL A 43 25.92 -0.72 -23.83
N HIS A 44 26.79 -0.93 -22.86
CA HIS A 44 27.78 0.01 -22.39
C HIS A 44 29.18 -0.54 -22.72
N VAL A 45 29.93 0.14 -23.59
CA VAL A 45 31.29 -0.24 -24.01
C VAL A 45 32.26 0.82 -23.54
N ARG A 46 33.00 0.54 -22.47
CA ARG A 46 33.90 1.50 -21.82
C ARG A 46 35.32 1.37 -22.33
N GLY A 47 35.85 2.45 -22.90
CA GLY A 47 37.24 2.59 -23.31
C GLY A 47 38.11 3.31 -22.26
N ALA A 48 39.43 3.21 -22.37
CA ALA A 48 40.38 4.00 -21.57
C ALA A 48 40.41 5.49 -21.99
N LYS A 49 40.12 5.76 -23.27
CA LYS A 49 40.03 7.08 -23.89
C LYS A 49 38.71 7.18 -24.67
N THR A 50 38.27 8.40 -24.98
CA THR A 50 37.13 8.63 -25.86
C THR A 50 37.35 7.93 -27.21
N PRO A 51 36.54 6.91 -27.53
CA PRO A 51 36.75 6.12 -28.73
C PRO A 51 36.23 6.86 -29.96
N MET A 52 36.99 6.81 -31.04
CA MET A 52 36.44 7.00 -32.37
C MET A 52 35.88 5.65 -32.84
N PHE A 53 34.71 5.64 -33.46
CA PHE A 53 34.07 4.40 -33.90
C PHE A 53 33.21 4.59 -35.14
N THR A 54 32.95 3.50 -35.84
CA THR A 54 31.98 3.42 -36.93
C THR A 54 30.89 2.42 -36.57
N VAL A 55 29.63 2.78 -36.84
CA VAL A 55 28.47 1.92 -36.57
C VAL A 55 27.77 1.56 -37.86
N TYR A 56 27.43 0.29 -38.02
CA TYR A 56 26.60 -0.18 -39.12
C TYR A 56 25.74 -1.35 -38.69
N LYS A 57 24.69 -1.63 -39.47
CA LYS A 57 23.77 -2.74 -39.23
C LYS A 57 23.98 -3.83 -40.26
N LEU A 58 24.09 -5.08 -39.81
CA LEU A 58 24.09 -6.25 -40.67
C LEU A 58 22.75 -6.98 -40.55
N ASP A 59 22.23 -7.46 -41.68
CA ASP A 59 21.00 -8.23 -41.74
C ASP A 59 21.31 -9.73 -41.93
N ARG A 60 20.61 -10.58 -41.16
CA ARG A 60 20.73 -12.06 -41.11
C ARG A 60 22.06 -12.61 -40.54
N PRO A 61 22.17 -12.81 -39.21
CA PRO A 61 21.27 -12.33 -38.14
C PRO A 61 21.38 -10.81 -37.97
N THR A 62 20.28 -10.16 -37.58
CA THR A 62 20.25 -8.71 -37.37
C THR A 62 21.16 -8.33 -36.21
N ARG A 63 22.23 -7.59 -36.50
CA ARG A 63 23.21 -7.14 -35.50
C ARG A 63 23.69 -5.73 -35.78
N VAL A 64 23.85 -4.94 -34.72
CA VAL A 64 24.51 -3.64 -34.74
C VAL A 64 25.99 -3.89 -34.49
N VAL A 65 26.84 -3.48 -35.42
CA VAL A 65 28.28 -3.66 -35.34
C VAL A 65 28.93 -2.31 -35.13
N ILE A 66 29.82 -2.24 -34.13
CA ILE A 66 30.58 -1.08 -33.75
C ILE A 66 32.06 -1.43 -33.88
N ASP A 67 32.73 -0.74 -34.78
CA ASP A 67 34.16 -0.91 -35.05
C ASP A 67 34.92 0.24 -34.39
N VAL A 68 35.81 -0.09 -33.45
CA VAL A 68 36.64 0.86 -32.71
C VAL A 68 38.10 0.72 -33.17
N PRO A 69 38.56 1.52 -34.16
CA PRO A 69 39.93 1.42 -34.69
C PRO A 69 40.97 1.82 -33.64
N ARG A 70 42.18 1.26 -33.80
CA ARG A 70 43.31 1.45 -32.87
C ARG A 70 42.96 1.09 -31.43
N ALA A 71 42.09 0.11 -31.23
CA ALA A 71 41.72 -0.37 -29.91
C ALA A 71 42.19 -1.81 -29.68
N LYS A 72 42.43 -2.14 -28.42
CA LYS A 72 42.63 -3.52 -27.96
C LYS A 72 41.62 -3.87 -26.90
N LEU A 73 41.25 -5.15 -26.80
CA LEU A 73 40.48 -5.63 -25.67
C LEU A 73 41.43 -5.76 -24.48
N SER A 74 41.03 -5.32 -23.28
CA SER A 74 41.85 -5.54 -22.08
C SER A 74 42.04 -7.03 -21.82
N ASP A 75 43.18 -7.41 -21.24
CA ASP A 75 43.53 -8.83 -20.98
C ASP A 75 42.47 -9.54 -20.11
N VAL A 76 41.75 -8.79 -19.27
CA VAL A 76 40.65 -9.30 -18.42
C VAL A 76 39.43 -9.72 -19.26
N LEU A 77 39.17 -9.04 -20.38
CA LEU A 77 38.06 -9.35 -21.27
C LEU A 77 38.49 -10.30 -22.41
N ALA A 78 39.75 -10.26 -22.84
CA ALA A 78 40.24 -10.91 -24.05
C ALA A 78 40.21 -12.45 -23.98
N GLY A 79 40.19 -13.04 -22.80
CA GLY A 79 40.16 -14.50 -22.64
C GLY A 79 41.25 -15.22 -23.43
N HIS A 80 41.03 -16.49 -23.80
CA HIS A 80 41.97 -17.27 -24.61
C HIS A 80 41.83 -17.02 -26.13
N GLU A 81 40.77 -16.33 -26.58
CA GLU A 81 40.41 -16.20 -28.01
C GLU A 81 40.41 -14.73 -28.51
N ALA A 82 40.96 -13.79 -27.74
CA ALA A 82 40.91 -12.35 -28.02
C ALA A 82 39.47 -11.84 -28.25
N ALA A 83 38.50 -12.49 -27.62
CA ALA A 83 37.08 -12.23 -27.77
C ALA A 83 36.32 -12.47 -26.48
N MET A 84 35.26 -11.69 -26.28
CA MET A 84 34.33 -11.76 -25.17
C MET A 84 32.92 -11.95 -25.70
N GLU A 85 32.13 -12.80 -25.05
CA GLU A 85 30.70 -12.99 -25.33
C GLU A 85 29.86 -12.80 -24.06
N LEU A 86 28.77 -12.04 -24.18
CA LEU A 86 27.70 -11.92 -23.19
C LEU A 86 26.38 -12.37 -23.81
N VAL A 87 25.60 -13.10 -23.02
CA VAL A 87 24.25 -13.56 -23.39
C VAL A 87 23.24 -12.87 -22.47
N PRO A 88 22.87 -11.61 -22.74
CA PRO A 88 22.06 -10.81 -21.84
C PRO A 88 20.60 -11.31 -21.75
N ASN A 89 20.13 -12.09 -22.74
CA ASN A 89 18.77 -12.66 -22.79
C ASN A 89 17.66 -11.63 -22.50
N THR A 90 17.83 -10.38 -22.91
CA THR A 90 16.82 -9.34 -22.71
C THR A 90 15.77 -9.39 -23.81
N TRP A 91 14.70 -8.62 -23.65
CA TRP A 91 13.63 -8.56 -24.65
C TRP A 91 14.13 -8.06 -26.03
N ALA A 92 15.13 -7.18 -26.04
CA ALA A 92 15.64 -6.54 -27.27
C ALA A 92 16.96 -7.13 -27.80
N VAL A 93 17.83 -7.66 -26.92
CA VAL A 93 19.19 -8.08 -27.27
C VAL A 93 19.41 -9.54 -26.87
N SER A 94 19.89 -10.36 -27.81
CA SER A 94 20.14 -11.78 -27.57
C SER A 94 21.59 -12.06 -27.18
N ARG A 95 22.54 -11.37 -27.80
CA ARG A 95 23.98 -11.62 -27.64
C ARG A 95 24.78 -10.34 -27.87
N ILE A 96 25.84 -10.14 -27.09
CA ILE A 96 26.82 -9.08 -27.29
C ILE A 96 28.19 -9.75 -27.39
N THR A 97 28.93 -9.51 -28.48
CA THR A 97 30.30 -9.98 -28.62
C THR A 97 31.24 -8.80 -28.78
N ALA A 98 32.46 -8.90 -28.25
CA ALA A 98 33.54 -7.97 -28.53
C ALA A 98 34.77 -8.77 -28.93
N GLN A 99 35.28 -8.56 -30.14
CA GLN A 99 36.39 -9.33 -30.70
C GLN A 99 37.49 -8.38 -31.16
N GLN A 100 38.73 -8.69 -30.82
CA GLN A 100 39.89 -8.01 -31.40
C GLN A 100 40.21 -8.64 -32.76
N ILE A 101 40.40 -7.79 -33.76
CA ILE A 101 40.76 -8.14 -35.14
C ILE A 101 42.04 -7.39 -35.46
N ASP A 102 43.06 -8.11 -35.93
CA ASP A 102 44.39 -7.54 -36.22
C ASP A 102 44.73 -7.58 -37.73
N ASP A 103 43.78 -7.96 -38.60
CA ASP A 103 44.00 -8.18 -40.05
C ASP A 103 44.49 -6.93 -40.81
N ASP A 104 44.01 -5.74 -40.43
CA ASP A 104 44.36 -4.43 -41.04
C ASP A 104 44.72 -3.38 -39.95
N GLY A 105 45.38 -3.83 -38.88
CA GLY A 105 45.71 -3.05 -37.68
C GLY A 105 44.76 -3.29 -36.50
N PRO A 106 45.13 -2.89 -35.27
CA PRO A 106 44.40 -3.27 -34.07
C PRO A 106 43.02 -2.62 -34.05
N LEU A 107 41.97 -3.43 -34.20
CA LEU A 107 40.57 -3.05 -34.20
C LEU A 107 39.83 -3.88 -33.16
N VAL A 108 38.92 -3.26 -32.40
CA VAL A 108 37.92 -4.02 -31.63
C VAL A 108 36.56 -3.88 -32.31
N ARG A 109 35.97 -5.01 -32.68
CA ARG A 109 34.62 -5.10 -33.22
C ARG A 109 33.65 -5.57 -32.14
N VAL A 110 32.70 -4.72 -31.77
CA VAL A 110 31.59 -5.06 -30.88
C VAL A 110 30.34 -5.34 -31.71
N SER A 111 29.76 -6.53 -31.59
CA SER A 111 28.52 -6.91 -32.26
C SER A 111 27.39 -7.13 -31.26
N VAL A 112 26.33 -6.33 -31.35
CA VAL A 112 25.10 -6.45 -30.57
C VAL A 112 24.05 -7.13 -31.44
N THR A 113 23.80 -8.42 -31.19
CA THR A 113 22.79 -9.22 -31.91
C THR A 113 21.41 -8.95 -31.31
N LEU A 114 20.47 -8.54 -32.17
CA LEU A 114 19.10 -8.25 -31.77
C LEU A 114 18.32 -9.56 -31.60
N ALA A 115 17.54 -9.67 -30.53
CA ALA A 115 16.60 -10.77 -30.33
C ALA A 115 15.34 -10.59 -31.20
N ARG A 116 14.97 -9.34 -31.48
CA ARG A 116 13.77 -8.95 -32.23
C ARG A 116 14.06 -7.76 -33.14
N PRO A 117 13.30 -7.57 -34.24
CA PRO A 117 13.37 -6.35 -35.02
C PRO A 117 13.15 -5.11 -34.14
N GLY A 118 14.02 -4.12 -34.27
CA GLY A 118 14.01 -2.94 -33.41
C GLY A 118 14.81 -1.77 -33.98
N ARG A 119 14.73 -0.64 -33.28
CA ARG A 119 15.57 0.54 -33.52
C ARG A 119 16.78 0.49 -32.59
N TYR A 120 17.87 1.10 -33.00
CA TYR A 120 19.04 1.31 -32.18
C TYR A 120 19.48 2.76 -32.26
N ASP A 121 20.05 3.27 -31.19
CA ASP A 121 20.70 4.56 -31.11
C ASP A 121 22.08 4.36 -30.47
N VAL A 122 23.10 5.04 -31.00
CA VAL A 122 24.46 4.94 -30.48
C VAL A 122 24.93 6.32 -30.09
N THR A 123 25.21 6.49 -28.81
CA THR A 123 25.70 7.75 -28.23
C THR A 123 27.04 7.51 -27.55
N THR A 124 27.77 8.61 -27.33
CA THR A 124 29.04 8.58 -26.61
C THR A 124 28.89 9.37 -25.31
N GLU A 125 29.22 8.76 -24.19
CA GLU A 125 29.21 9.37 -22.86
C GLU A 125 30.65 9.35 -22.31
N GLY A 126 31.40 10.44 -22.51
CA GLY A 126 32.80 10.54 -22.08
C GLY A 126 33.73 9.56 -22.81
N ASN A 127 34.16 8.50 -22.13
CA ASN A 127 34.97 7.41 -22.68
C ASN A 127 34.17 6.13 -22.96
N GLU A 128 32.83 6.22 -22.95
CA GLU A 128 31.94 5.09 -23.09
C GLU A 128 31.05 5.23 -24.34
N ILE A 129 30.86 4.13 -25.07
CA ILE A 129 29.88 4.03 -26.15
C ILE A 129 28.64 3.36 -25.58
N VAL A 130 27.49 4.01 -25.71
CA VAL A 130 26.19 3.51 -25.25
C VAL A 130 25.33 3.18 -26.45
N VAL A 131 24.97 1.90 -26.61
CA VAL A 131 24.09 1.40 -27.66
C VAL A 131 22.72 1.11 -27.05
N ALA A 132 21.75 1.97 -27.27
CA ALA A 132 20.38 1.78 -26.83
C ALA A 132 19.58 1.02 -27.89
N VAL A 133 19.14 -0.20 -27.58
CA VAL A 133 18.35 -1.06 -28.47
C VAL A 133 16.91 -1.15 -27.98
N THR A 134 15.98 -0.75 -28.83
CA THR A 134 14.54 -0.73 -28.56
C THR A 134 13.82 -1.69 -29.51
N ALA A 135 13.24 -2.78 -28.98
CA ALA A 135 12.44 -3.70 -29.78
C ALA A 135 11.18 -3.01 -30.32
N ARG A 136 10.72 -3.42 -31.52
CA ARG A 136 9.48 -2.88 -32.13
C ARG A 136 8.25 -3.25 -31.30
N ASP A 137 8.23 -4.44 -30.72
CA ASP A 137 7.14 -4.94 -29.90
C ASP A 137 7.42 -4.67 -28.42
N ALA A 138 6.40 -4.23 -27.69
CA ALA A 138 6.51 -3.99 -26.26
C ALA A 138 6.79 -5.30 -25.51
N ALA A 139 7.70 -5.25 -24.53
CA ALA A 139 7.93 -6.37 -23.65
C ALA A 139 6.63 -6.74 -22.90
N PRO A 140 6.33 -8.04 -22.71
CA PRO A 140 5.22 -8.44 -21.86
C PRO A 140 5.42 -7.81 -20.49
N LYS A 141 4.35 -7.23 -19.92
CA LYS A 141 4.42 -6.52 -18.64
C LYS A 141 4.80 -7.50 -17.52
N THR A 142 6.08 -7.64 -17.24
CA THR A 142 6.63 -8.36 -16.08
C THR A 142 6.44 -7.52 -14.82
N GLY A 143 5.20 -7.15 -14.51
CA GLY A 143 4.83 -6.35 -13.34
C GLY A 143 4.46 -7.18 -12.10
N GLY A 144 4.57 -8.50 -12.16
CA GLY A 144 4.04 -9.40 -11.11
C GLY A 144 4.66 -9.21 -9.73
N GLY A 145 5.96 -8.88 -9.65
CA GLY A 145 6.68 -8.77 -8.37
C GLY A 145 6.23 -7.59 -7.49
N ASP A 146 6.04 -6.40 -8.07
CA ASP A 146 5.60 -5.21 -7.33
C ASP A 146 4.13 -5.32 -6.86
N VAL A 147 3.29 -6.01 -7.64
CA VAL A 147 1.88 -6.25 -7.28
C VAL A 147 1.77 -7.28 -6.15
N LEU A 148 2.57 -8.35 -6.19
CA LEU A 148 2.61 -9.36 -5.12
C LEU A 148 3.12 -8.78 -3.80
N ALA A 149 4.20 -7.98 -3.85
CA ALA A 149 4.75 -7.33 -2.65
C ALA A 149 3.74 -6.37 -2.00
N LYS A 150 2.98 -5.60 -2.80
CA LYS A 150 1.91 -4.73 -2.29
C LYS A 150 0.79 -5.53 -1.62
N ILE A 151 0.44 -6.70 -2.15
CA ILE A 151 -0.62 -7.54 -1.57
C ILE A 151 -0.17 -8.21 -0.28
N GLU A 152 1.09 -8.64 -0.21
CA GLU A 152 1.67 -9.13 1.05
C GLU A 152 1.70 -8.03 2.11
N ALA A 153 2.05 -6.79 1.73
CA ALA A 153 1.98 -5.65 2.63
C ALA A 153 0.55 -5.38 3.15
N GLU A 154 -0.44 -5.33 2.26
CA GLU A 154 -1.85 -5.12 2.64
C GLU A 154 -2.42 -6.27 3.50
N ARG A 155 -1.96 -7.52 3.28
CA ARG A 155 -2.32 -8.67 4.13
C ARG A 155 -1.69 -8.58 5.52
N GLU A 156 -0.44 -8.15 5.60
CA GLU A 156 0.23 -7.90 6.87
C GLU A 156 -0.42 -6.72 7.60
N ASP A 157 -0.88 -5.69 6.89
CA ASP A 157 -1.66 -4.59 7.47
C ASP A 157 -3.01 -5.08 8.01
N ALA A 158 -3.72 -5.94 7.29
CA ALA A 158 -4.95 -6.56 7.78
C ALA A 158 -4.71 -7.48 9.00
N ARG A 159 -3.61 -8.22 9.04
CA ARG A 159 -3.20 -9.01 10.21
C ARG A 159 -2.87 -8.13 11.41
N ARG A 160 -2.14 -7.04 11.19
CA ARG A 160 -1.83 -6.04 12.23
C ARG A 160 -3.09 -5.39 12.77
N ALA A 161 -4.05 -5.04 11.91
CA ALA A 161 -5.35 -4.50 12.31
C ALA A 161 -6.15 -5.49 13.17
N ALA A 162 -6.19 -6.77 12.78
CA ALA A 162 -6.86 -7.82 13.57
C ALA A 162 -6.19 -8.02 14.95
N ALA A 163 -4.85 -8.08 15.00
CA ALA A 163 -4.11 -8.19 16.25
C ALA A 163 -4.31 -6.96 17.16
N MET A 164 -4.38 -5.76 16.58
CA MET A 164 -4.71 -4.54 17.32
C MET A 164 -6.14 -4.57 17.84
N ALA A 165 -7.10 -5.13 17.09
CA ALA A 165 -8.47 -5.29 17.54
C ALA A 165 -8.60 -6.29 18.71
N ASP A 166 -7.86 -7.38 18.68
CA ASP A 166 -7.80 -8.34 19.80
C ASP A 166 -7.18 -7.72 21.05
N GLN A 167 -6.10 -6.95 20.89
CA GLN A 167 -5.48 -6.23 22.00
C GLN A 167 -6.41 -5.14 22.56
N ALA A 168 -7.07 -4.37 21.70
CA ALA A 168 -8.05 -3.35 22.10
C ALA A 168 -9.21 -3.99 22.87
N ARG A 169 -9.70 -5.14 22.40
CA ARG A 169 -10.72 -5.93 23.08
C ARG A 169 -10.26 -6.39 24.46
N ALA A 170 -9.07 -6.98 24.57
CA ALA A 170 -8.54 -7.45 25.85
C ALA A 170 -8.39 -6.30 26.86
N ARG A 171 -7.91 -5.13 26.42
CA ARG A 171 -7.78 -3.92 27.27
C ARG A 171 -9.15 -3.38 27.70
N ALA A 172 -10.10 -3.30 26.77
CA ALA A 172 -11.45 -2.84 27.02
C ALA A 172 -12.19 -3.76 28.02
N GLU A 173 -12.12 -5.08 27.81
CA GLU A 173 -12.68 -6.08 28.73
C GLU A 173 -12.01 -6.03 30.10
N ALA A 174 -10.68 -5.88 30.17
CA ALA A 174 -9.96 -5.73 31.43
C ALA A 174 -10.42 -4.50 32.23
N THR A 175 -10.60 -3.36 31.55
CA THR A 175 -11.06 -2.10 32.17
C THR A 175 -12.50 -2.21 32.67
N ALA A 176 -13.38 -2.83 31.89
CA ALA A 176 -14.76 -3.08 32.30
C ALA A 176 -14.81 -4.05 33.50
N ASN A 177 -13.97 -5.09 33.50
CA ASN A 177 -13.91 -6.06 34.59
C ASN A 177 -13.35 -5.45 35.88
N SER A 178 -12.31 -4.60 35.81
CA SER A 178 -11.80 -3.91 36.99
C SER A 178 -12.86 -3.00 37.60
N ALA A 179 -13.56 -2.22 36.78
CA ALA A 179 -14.63 -1.35 37.25
C ALA A 179 -15.79 -2.13 37.89
N ARG A 180 -16.14 -3.30 37.35
CA ARG A 180 -17.16 -4.20 37.95
C ARG A 180 -16.72 -4.76 39.31
N VAL A 181 -15.45 -5.13 39.44
CA VAL A 181 -14.88 -5.61 40.70
C VAL A 181 -14.91 -4.50 41.75
N ASP A 182 -14.56 -3.27 41.37
CA ASP A 182 -14.59 -2.11 42.28
C ASP A 182 -16.02 -1.77 42.70
N ALA A 183 -16.98 -1.81 41.77
CA ALA A 183 -18.40 -1.66 42.08
C ALA A 183 -18.92 -2.75 43.03
N SER A 184 -18.48 -4.01 42.85
CA SER A 184 -18.82 -5.11 43.77
C SER A 184 -18.29 -4.84 45.18
N LYS A 185 -17.01 -4.46 45.30
CA LYS A 185 -16.38 -4.15 46.59
C LYS A 185 -17.08 -2.98 47.29
N ALA A 186 -17.41 -1.93 46.56
CA ALA A 186 -18.12 -0.77 47.12
C ALA A 186 -19.53 -1.14 47.59
N LYS A 187 -20.24 -2.00 46.84
CA LYS A 187 -21.54 -2.55 47.26
C LYS A 187 -21.43 -3.38 48.53
N ASP A 188 -20.43 -4.25 48.63
CA ASP A 188 -20.21 -5.10 49.80
C ASP A 188 -19.87 -4.26 51.03
N LEU A 189 -19.04 -3.22 50.87
CA LEU A 189 -18.74 -2.24 51.91
C LEU A 189 -20.00 -1.49 52.36
N ALA A 190 -20.81 -0.99 51.42
CA ALA A 190 -22.06 -0.32 51.73
C ALA A 190 -23.03 -1.24 52.52
N ALA A 191 -23.13 -2.52 52.14
CA ALA A 191 -23.93 -3.50 52.87
C ALA A 191 -23.39 -3.74 54.30
N ALA A 192 -22.07 -3.86 54.46
CA ALA A 192 -21.44 -4.03 55.76
C ALA A 192 -21.66 -2.82 56.69
N THR A 193 -21.43 -1.60 56.19
CA THR A 193 -21.66 -0.36 56.96
C THR A 193 -23.12 -0.18 57.35
N GLN A 194 -24.06 -0.57 56.48
CA GLN A 194 -25.48 -0.54 56.79
C GLN A 194 -25.84 -1.53 57.90
N ALA A 195 -25.31 -2.75 57.84
CA ALA A 195 -25.54 -3.77 58.86
C ALA A 195 -25.00 -3.33 60.23
N GLU A 196 -23.86 -2.64 60.26
CA GLU A 196 -23.30 -2.05 61.47
C GLU A 196 -24.18 -0.92 62.03
N ALA A 197 -24.67 -0.02 61.17
CA ALA A 197 -25.60 1.03 61.56
C ALA A 197 -26.89 0.45 62.16
N ASP A 198 -27.47 -0.57 61.55
CA ASP A 198 -28.69 -1.22 62.02
C ASP A 198 -28.45 -1.99 63.33
N ARG A 199 -27.27 -2.60 63.50
CA ARG A 199 -26.86 -3.23 64.76
C ARG A 199 -26.74 -2.21 65.89
N LEU A 200 -26.09 -1.08 65.66
CA LEU A 200 -25.94 -0.01 66.66
C LEU A 200 -27.28 0.63 67.02
N LYS A 201 -28.17 0.83 66.05
CA LYS A 201 -29.55 1.29 66.32
C LYS A 201 -30.30 0.33 67.23
N LYS A 202 -30.17 -0.98 67.00
CA LYS A 202 -30.79 -2.00 67.84
C LYS A 202 -30.24 -1.96 69.26
N LEU A 203 -28.92 -1.90 69.42
CA LEU A 203 -28.27 -1.78 70.74
C LEU A 203 -28.70 -0.50 71.47
N ALA A 204 -28.75 0.64 70.77
CA ALA A 204 -29.21 1.91 71.32
C ALA A 204 -30.68 1.84 71.77
N ALA A 205 -31.54 1.16 71.01
CA ALA A 205 -32.94 0.96 71.36
C ALA A 205 -33.12 0.03 72.57
N ASP A 206 -32.34 -1.05 72.65
CA ASP A 206 -32.38 -1.99 73.77
C ASP A 206 -31.85 -1.34 75.06
N GLU A 207 -30.78 -0.53 74.99
CA GLU A 207 -30.24 0.20 76.14
C GLU A 207 -31.15 1.35 76.58
N ALA A 208 -31.82 2.03 75.64
CA ALA A 208 -32.85 3.02 75.97
C ALA A 208 -34.02 2.38 76.73
N LYS A 209 -34.49 1.20 76.31
CA LYS A 209 -35.53 0.45 77.03
C LYS A 209 -35.09 0.05 78.44
N ARG A 210 -33.82 -0.35 78.62
CA ARG A 210 -33.25 -0.65 79.95
C ARG A 210 -33.17 0.60 80.83
N ALA A 211 -32.78 1.74 80.27
CA ALA A 211 -32.76 3.02 80.97
C ALA A 211 -34.17 3.43 81.42
N GLU A 212 -35.17 3.32 80.53
CA GLU A 212 -36.58 3.57 80.87
C GLU A 212 -37.10 2.64 81.98
N ALA A 213 -36.76 1.35 81.91
CA ALA A 213 -37.11 0.38 82.96
C ALA A 213 -36.44 0.74 84.30
N ALA A 214 -35.16 1.09 84.30
CA ALA A 214 -34.43 1.50 85.50
C ALA A 214 -35.03 2.77 86.13
N VAL A 215 -35.41 3.77 85.32
CA VAL A 215 -36.11 4.98 85.78
C VAL A 215 -37.46 4.61 86.40
N ARG A 216 -38.28 3.78 85.75
CA ARG A 216 -39.57 3.33 86.30
C ARG A 216 -39.40 2.60 87.63
N THR A 217 -38.43 1.69 87.74
CA THR A 217 -38.16 0.99 89.01
C THR A 217 -37.72 1.93 90.13
N ALA A 218 -36.96 2.97 89.82
CA ALA A 218 -36.57 4.00 90.80
C ALA A 218 -37.75 4.89 91.23
N GLU A 219 -38.65 5.21 90.31
CA GLU A 219 -39.88 5.98 90.60
C GLU A 219 -40.90 5.16 91.41
N ASP A 220 -41.08 3.88 91.10
CA ASP A 220 -41.99 2.98 91.80
C ASP A 220 -41.48 2.68 93.23
N ALA A 221 -40.17 2.46 93.40
CA ALA A 221 -39.54 2.32 94.71
C ALA A 221 -39.70 3.57 95.60
N LYS A 222 -39.72 4.76 94.99
CA LYS A 222 -39.97 6.03 95.68
C LYS A 222 -41.44 6.17 96.10
N LYS A 223 -42.39 5.73 95.27
CA LYS A 223 -43.84 5.82 95.54
C LYS A 223 -44.31 4.84 96.61
N ASN A 224 -43.75 3.64 96.66
CA ASN A 224 -44.20 2.58 97.58
C ASN A 224 -43.57 2.62 98.97
N GLY A 225 -42.64 3.55 99.26
CA GLY A 225 -42.02 3.69 100.59
C GLY A 225 -41.17 2.50 101.06
N GLN A 226 -40.80 1.59 100.16
CA GLN A 226 -40.19 0.28 100.46
C GLN A 226 -38.66 0.26 100.37
N ALA A 227 -37.99 1.37 100.05
CA ALA A 227 -36.53 1.39 99.80
C ALA A 227 -35.77 2.27 100.80
N ASN A 228 -34.67 1.74 101.36
CA ASN A 228 -33.71 2.53 102.13
C ASN A 228 -33.01 3.55 101.22
N GLY A 229 -32.55 4.68 101.78
CA GLY A 229 -31.92 5.77 100.99
C GLY A 229 -30.74 5.32 100.11
N ALA A 230 -30.01 4.29 100.55
CA ALA A 230 -28.91 3.69 99.78
C ALA A 230 -29.36 2.94 98.51
N ASP A 231 -30.53 2.29 98.53
CA ASP A 231 -31.07 1.55 97.38
C ASP A 231 -31.63 2.50 96.33
N LEU A 232 -32.26 3.60 96.77
CA LEU A 232 -32.75 4.66 95.90
C LEU A 232 -31.59 5.37 95.16
N ASP A 233 -30.47 5.62 95.86
CA ASP A 233 -29.27 6.20 95.26
C ASP A 233 -28.58 5.24 94.29
N ARG A 234 -28.58 3.94 94.56
CA ARG A 234 -28.06 2.92 93.66
C ARG A 234 -28.89 2.83 92.37
N ALA A 235 -30.22 2.85 92.49
CA ALA A 235 -31.14 2.84 91.36
C ALA A 235 -31.02 4.11 90.49
N LYS A 236 -30.90 5.29 91.11
CA LYS A 236 -30.64 6.56 90.39
C LYS A 236 -29.30 6.54 89.65
N LYS A 237 -28.23 6.05 90.27
CA LYS A 237 -26.91 5.92 89.62
C LYS A 237 -26.97 4.96 88.43
N GLN A 238 -27.70 3.85 88.56
CA GLN A 238 -27.91 2.89 87.47
C GLN A 238 -28.73 3.49 86.33
N ALA A 239 -29.80 4.25 86.62
CA ALA A 239 -30.59 4.95 85.61
C ALA A 239 -29.77 6.00 84.85
N ILE A 240 -28.97 6.82 85.54
CA ILE A 240 -28.08 7.82 84.91
C ILE A 240 -26.99 7.13 84.07
N ALA A 241 -26.44 6.01 84.54
CA ALA A 241 -25.45 5.24 83.78
C ALA A 241 -26.06 4.65 82.51
N ALA A 242 -27.21 3.98 82.61
CA ALA A 242 -27.93 3.41 81.45
C ALA A 242 -28.34 4.51 80.46
N GLN A 243 -28.76 5.68 80.93
CA GLN A 243 -29.12 6.80 80.06
C GLN A 243 -27.90 7.40 79.35
N ARG A 244 -26.74 7.48 80.01
CA ARG A 244 -25.48 7.90 79.37
C ARG A 244 -25.03 6.91 78.29
N GLU A 245 -25.10 5.62 78.56
CA GLU A 245 -24.77 4.58 77.59
C GLU A 245 -25.75 4.57 76.41
N ALA A 246 -27.05 4.75 76.65
CA ALA A 246 -28.04 4.89 75.59
C ALA A 246 -27.77 6.11 74.70
N THR A 247 -27.36 7.25 75.26
CA THR A 247 -26.98 8.44 74.47
C THR A 247 -25.72 8.18 73.65
N LYS A 248 -24.68 7.56 74.22
CA LYS A 248 -23.46 7.20 73.47
C LYS A 248 -23.77 6.29 72.29
N LEU A 249 -24.56 5.24 72.50
CA LEU A 249 -24.97 4.30 71.45
C LEU A 249 -25.85 4.98 70.38
N ARG A 250 -26.66 5.97 70.75
CA ARG A 250 -27.40 6.80 69.77
C ARG A 250 -26.46 7.64 68.92
N ASP A 251 -25.45 8.28 69.51
CA ASP A 251 -24.47 9.08 68.78
C ASP A 251 -23.58 8.21 67.87
N GLU A 252 -23.24 7.00 68.31
CA GLU A 252 -22.55 6.00 67.48
C GLU A 252 -23.44 5.49 66.35
N ALA A 253 -24.72 5.20 66.61
CA ALA A 253 -25.68 4.79 65.59
C ALA A 253 -25.94 5.90 64.54
N ALA A 254 -25.95 7.17 64.97
CA ALA A 254 -26.05 8.31 64.06
C ALA A 254 -24.83 8.39 63.14
N ARG A 255 -23.61 8.34 63.70
CA ARG A 255 -22.36 8.32 62.92
C ARG A 255 -22.26 7.13 61.97
N ALA A 256 -22.69 5.94 62.40
CA ALA A 256 -22.73 4.76 61.55
C ALA A 256 -23.77 4.88 60.42
N THR A 257 -24.89 5.57 60.66
CA THR A 257 -25.88 5.86 59.61
C THR A 257 -25.32 6.83 58.58
N ASP A 258 -24.61 7.87 59.00
CA ASP A 258 -23.94 8.80 58.09
C ASP A 258 -22.87 8.09 57.26
N ALA A 259 -22.06 7.22 57.90
CA ALA A 259 -21.07 6.39 57.22
C ALA A 259 -21.70 5.44 56.19
N ALA A 260 -22.84 4.81 56.53
CA ALA A 260 -23.60 3.98 55.60
C ALA A 260 -24.17 4.79 54.43
N GLY A 261 -24.58 6.04 54.66
CA GLY A 261 -25.00 6.97 53.62
C GLY A 261 -23.87 7.29 52.63
N ILE A 262 -22.67 7.56 53.14
CA ILE A 262 -21.47 7.81 52.34
C ILE A 262 -21.10 6.57 51.51
N ALA A 263 -21.05 5.39 52.16
CA ALA A 263 -20.69 4.14 51.48
C ALA A 263 -21.71 3.77 50.38
N ARG A 264 -23.01 4.02 50.59
CA ARG A 264 -24.04 3.84 49.55
C ARG A 264 -23.86 4.79 48.38
N ALA A 265 -23.55 6.06 48.64
CA ALA A 265 -23.29 7.03 47.58
C ALA A 265 -22.05 6.65 46.76
N GLU A 266 -21.02 6.10 47.40
CA GLU A 266 -19.82 5.57 46.74
C GLU A 266 -20.12 4.30 45.92
N ALA A 267 -20.95 3.40 46.44
CA ALA A 267 -21.41 2.21 45.71
C ALA A 267 -22.19 2.56 44.45
N GLU A 268 -23.09 3.56 44.50
CA GLU A 268 -23.82 4.02 43.30
C GLU A 268 -22.88 4.73 42.31
N ARG A 269 -21.92 5.53 42.78
CA ARG A 269 -20.91 6.15 41.91
C ARG A 269 -20.06 5.11 41.17
N THR A 270 -19.55 4.11 41.89
CA THR A 270 -18.71 3.05 41.31
C THR A 270 -19.52 2.13 40.39
N ARG A 271 -20.79 1.88 40.69
CA ARG A 271 -21.72 1.19 39.79
C ARG A 271 -21.93 1.95 38.48
N LEU A 272 -22.24 3.24 38.53
CA LEU A 272 -22.39 4.07 37.32
C LEU A 272 -21.09 4.14 36.52
N ALA A 273 -19.95 4.20 37.19
CA ALA A 273 -18.65 4.11 36.54
C ALA A 273 -18.44 2.74 35.85
N ALA A 274 -18.85 1.63 36.46
CA ALA A 274 -18.77 0.30 35.86
C ALA A 274 -19.71 0.09 34.66
N GLU A 275 -20.93 0.66 34.73
CA GLU A 275 -21.88 0.67 33.60
C GLU A 275 -21.31 1.50 32.43
N THR A 276 -20.72 2.66 32.72
CA THR A 276 -20.07 3.52 31.73
C THR A 276 -18.86 2.83 31.11
N ALA A 277 -17.97 2.26 31.93
CA ALA A 277 -16.81 1.50 31.46
C ALA A 277 -17.22 0.29 30.59
N THR A 278 -18.33 -0.38 30.92
CA THR A 278 -18.88 -1.47 30.10
C THR A 278 -19.37 -0.95 28.74
N ARG A 279 -20.08 0.19 28.71
CA ARG A 279 -20.56 0.80 27.46
C ARG A 279 -19.38 1.26 26.59
N ASP A 280 -18.39 1.91 27.18
CA ASP A 280 -17.20 2.38 26.49
C ASP A 280 -16.37 1.22 25.95
N ALA A 281 -16.24 0.13 26.72
CA ALA A 281 -15.58 -1.09 26.27
C ALA A 281 -16.30 -1.70 25.06
N ALA A 282 -17.65 -1.78 25.09
CA ALA A 282 -18.43 -2.27 23.95
C ALA A 282 -18.26 -1.38 22.70
N ALA A 283 -18.24 -0.05 22.87
CA ALA A 283 -18.01 0.88 21.77
C ALA A 283 -16.60 0.74 21.17
N GLN A 284 -15.57 0.61 22.01
CA GLN A 284 -14.19 0.41 21.57
C GLN A 284 -14.02 -0.92 20.83
N ILE A 285 -14.60 -2.02 21.34
CA ILE A 285 -14.58 -3.32 20.67
C ILE A 285 -15.27 -3.25 19.30
N ALA A 286 -16.43 -2.58 19.23
CA ALA A 286 -17.18 -2.44 17.99
C ALA A 286 -16.46 -1.54 16.96
N ALA A 287 -15.72 -0.52 17.40
CA ALA A 287 -14.88 0.30 16.52
C ALA A 287 -13.69 -0.52 15.99
N ALA A 288 -12.96 -1.18 16.88
CA ALA A 288 -11.79 -1.97 16.49
C ALA A 288 -12.14 -3.15 15.55
N ARG A 289 -13.31 -3.78 15.74
CA ARG A 289 -13.83 -4.79 14.79
C ARG A 289 -14.11 -4.21 13.41
N ARG A 290 -14.74 -3.03 13.34
CA ARG A 290 -15.01 -2.36 12.05
C ARG A 290 -13.73 -2.04 11.30
N ASP A 291 -12.70 -1.59 12.00
CA ASP A 291 -11.39 -1.30 11.40
C ASP A 291 -10.71 -2.58 10.88
N ALA A 292 -10.78 -3.67 11.66
CA ALA A 292 -10.26 -4.97 11.25
C ALA A 292 -11.01 -5.55 10.03
N ASP A 293 -12.34 -5.48 10.03
CA ASP A 293 -13.18 -5.95 8.92
C ASP A 293 -12.93 -5.13 7.65
N ALA A 294 -12.77 -3.81 7.77
CA ALA A 294 -12.44 -2.93 6.65
C ALA A 294 -11.06 -3.29 6.05
N ALA A 295 -10.05 -3.51 6.89
CA ALA A 295 -8.72 -3.91 6.44
C ALA A 295 -8.73 -5.29 5.76
N GLN A 296 -9.47 -6.25 6.31
CA GLN A 296 -9.64 -7.56 5.70
C GLN A 296 -10.35 -7.49 4.34
N LYS A 297 -11.39 -6.66 4.21
CA LYS A 297 -12.10 -6.45 2.95
C LYS A 297 -11.16 -5.90 1.87
N ILE A 298 -10.37 -4.88 2.20
CA ILE A 298 -9.37 -4.31 1.28
C ILE A 298 -8.35 -5.39 0.86
N ALA A 299 -7.80 -6.15 1.81
CA ALA A 299 -6.86 -7.22 1.52
C ALA A 299 -7.46 -8.33 0.64
N ALA A 300 -8.75 -8.66 0.83
CA ALA A 300 -9.48 -9.64 0.02
C ALA A 300 -9.69 -9.15 -1.42
N GLU A 301 -10.19 -7.92 -1.59
CA GLU A 301 -10.39 -7.31 -2.92
C GLU A 301 -9.07 -7.23 -3.71
N LYS A 302 -7.97 -6.84 -3.06
CA LYS A 302 -6.64 -6.78 -3.71
C LYS A 302 -6.10 -8.17 -4.05
N THR A 303 -6.35 -9.16 -3.17
CA THR A 303 -5.99 -10.56 -3.45
C THR A 303 -6.72 -11.06 -4.69
N GLU A 304 -8.04 -10.86 -4.77
CA GLU A 304 -8.83 -11.27 -5.94
C GLU A 304 -8.36 -10.58 -7.22
N ALA A 305 -8.06 -9.28 -7.14
CA ALA A 305 -7.53 -8.54 -8.27
C ALA A 305 -6.19 -9.11 -8.78
N ALA A 306 -5.29 -9.56 -7.90
CA ALA A 306 -4.06 -10.22 -8.33
C ALA A 306 -4.25 -11.64 -8.85
N VAL A 307 -5.19 -12.41 -8.31
CA VAL A 307 -5.52 -13.72 -8.87
C VAL A 307 -6.00 -13.55 -10.31
N ARG A 308 -6.85 -12.55 -10.58
CA ARG A 308 -7.29 -12.19 -11.93
C ARG A 308 -6.12 -11.73 -12.80
N ALA A 309 -5.29 -10.80 -12.33
CA ALA A 309 -4.12 -10.31 -13.08
C ALA A 309 -3.11 -11.42 -13.38
N ARG A 310 -2.92 -12.38 -12.47
CA ARG A 310 -2.04 -13.54 -12.69
C ARG A 310 -2.63 -14.50 -13.73
N ALA A 311 -3.94 -14.72 -13.71
CA ALA A 311 -4.62 -15.53 -14.72
C ALA A 311 -4.50 -14.89 -16.12
N GLU A 312 -4.67 -13.57 -16.22
CA GLU A 312 -4.48 -12.82 -17.46
C GLU A 312 -3.04 -12.89 -17.97
N LEU A 313 -2.05 -12.75 -17.08
CA LEU A 313 -0.64 -12.91 -17.44
C LEU A 313 -0.32 -14.31 -17.96
N GLN A 314 -0.85 -15.36 -17.31
CA GLN A 314 -0.67 -16.73 -17.79
C GLN A 314 -1.37 -16.97 -19.13
N ALA A 315 -2.55 -16.39 -19.35
CA ALA A 315 -3.23 -16.45 -20.64
C ALA A 315 -2.42 -15.74 -21.73
N ALA A 316 -1.91 -14.53 -21.46
CA ALA A 316 -1.06 -13.79 -22.38
C ALA A 316 0.25 -14.53 -22.71
N GLN A 317 0.87 -15.18 -21.72
CA GLN A 317 2.06 -16.01 -21.94
C GLN A 317 1.76 -17.21 -22.84
N LYS A 318 0.62 -17.89 -22.65
CA LYS A 318 0.19 -18.98 -23.53
C LYS A 318 -0.03 -18.49 -24.96
N VAL A 319 -0.70 -17.35 -25.14
CA VAL A 319 -0.88 -16.74 -26.47
C VAL A 319 0.47 -16.41 -27.10
N ALA A 320 1.39 -15.80 -26.36
CA ALA A 320 2.73 -15.49 -26.86
C ALA A 320 3.50 -16.76 -27.28
N ALA A 321 3.42 -17.84 -26.49
CA ALA A 321 4.03 -19.13 -26.83
C ALA A 321 3.45 -19.70 -28.14
N THR A 322 2.13 -19.65 -28.32
CA THR A 322 1.50 -20.10 -29.56
C THR A 322 1.89 -19.25 -30.78
N GLN A 323 2.07 -17.94 -30.60
CA GLN A 323 2.53 -17.06 -31.68
C GLN A 323 3.99 -17.32 -32.04
N THR A 324 4.86 -17.63 -31.08
CA THR A 324 6.23 -18.05 -31.38
C THR A 324 6.26 -19.37 -32.14
N ASP A 325 5.45 -20.35 -31.77
CA ASP A 325 5.36 -21.62 -32.50
C ASP A 325 4.83 -21.42 -33.93
N ALA A 326 3.83 -20.55 -34.11
CA ALA A 326 3.30 -20.19 -35.42
C ALA A 326 4.35 -19.47 -36.28
N ALA A 327 5.14 -18.56 -35.70
CA ALA A 327 6.20 -17.87 -36.41
C ALA A 327 7.34 -18.81 -36.84
N VAL A 328 7.68 -19.80 -36.00
CA VAL A 328 8.66 -20.84 -36.35
C VAL A 328 8.16 -21.71 -37.50
N ARG A 329 6.88 -22.11 -37.49
CA ARG A 329 6.27 -22.86 -38.59
C ARG A 329 6.23 -22.06 -39.89
N ALA A 330 5.76 -20.82 -39.84
CA ALA A 330 5.73 -19.93 -41.01
C ALA A 330 7.13 -19.71 -41.62
N LYS A 331 8.16 -19.61 -40.77
CA LYS A 331 9.55 -19.53 -41.22
C LYS A 331 10.00 -20.82 -41.93
N SER A 332 9.66 -21.99 -41.39
CA SER A 332 10.00 -23.27 -42.01
C SER A 332 9.28 -23.48 -43.36
N GLU A 333 8.01 -23.09 -43.46
CA GLU A 333 7.23 -23.15 -44.70
C GLU A 333 7.77 -22.20 -45.77
N ALA A 334 8.16 -20.98 -45.38
CA ALA A 334 8.80 -20.03 -46.28
C ALA A 334 10.15 -20.54 -46.83
N GLN A 335 10.95 -21.23 -46.00
CA GLN A 335 12.20 -21.84 -46.43
C GLN A 335 11.96 -23.00 -47.40
N ALA A 336 10.93 -23.83 -47.17
CA ALA A 336 10.54 -24.89 -48.09
C ALA A 336 10.06 -24.34 -49.45
N ALA A 337 9.26 -23.27 -49.44
CA ALA A 337 8.81 -22.61 -50.66
C ALA A 337 9.97 -22.01 -51.48
N GLN A 338 10.98 -21.44 -50.81
CA GLN A 338 12.18 -20.93 -51.46
C GLN A 338 13.02 -22.05 -52.11
N ALA A 339 13.13 -23.21 -51.45
CA ALA A 339 13.83 -24.37 -52.01
C ALA A 339 13.11 -24.91 -53.27
N MET A 340 11.78 -25.02 -53.23
CA MET A 340 11.00 -25.44 -54.41
C MET A 340 11.12 -24.44 -55.57
N ALA A 341 11.12 -23.13 -55.29
CA ALA A 341 11.30 -22.11 -56.32
C ALA A 341 12.69 -22.20 -56.99
N ALA A 342 13.74 -22.48 -56.21
CA ALA A 342 15.10 -22.69 -56.73
C ALA A 342 15.17 -23.93 -57.64
N GLU A 343 14.52 -25.02 -57.25
CA GLU A 343 14.46 -26.25 -58.05
C GLU A 343 13.73 -26.05 -59.38
N GLN A 344 12.62 -25.29 -59.37
CA GLN A 344 11.88 -24.94 -60.59
C GLN A 344 12.71 -24.06 -61.54
N THR A 345 13.50 -23.13 -61.01
CA THR A 345 14.41 -22.33 -61.84
C THR A 345 15.52 -23.17 -62.47
N ASP A 346 16.07 -24.14 -61.73
CA ASP A 346 17.09 -25.06 -62.26
C ASP A 346 16.51 -26.01 -63.32
N ALA A 347 15.29 -26.51 -63.11
CA ALA A 347 14.57 -27.31 -64.10
C ALA A 347 14.31 -26.53 -65.41
N ALA A 348 13.89 -25.26 -65.29
CA ALA A 348 13.69 -24.40 -66.46
C ALA A 348 14.99 -24.12 -67.23
N ALA A 349 16.12 -23.99 -66.53
CA ALA A 349 17.44 -23.81 -67.16
C ALA A 349 17.88 -25.06 -67.94
N ARG A 350 17.61 -26.27 -67.40
CA ARG A 350 17.88 -27.55 -68.09
C ARG A 350 17.02 -27.72 -69.34
N ALA A 351 15.72 -27.43 -69.24
CA ALA A 351 14.82 -27.49 -70.40
C ALA A 351 15.23 -26.53 -71.54
N ARG A 352 15.74 -25.34 -71.19
CA ARG A 352 16.27 -24.39 -72.19
C ARG A 352 17.52 -24.91 -72.88
N THR A 353 18.46 -25.49 -72.13
CA THR A 353 19.69 -26.05 -72.69
C THR A 353 19.42 -27.26 -73.59
N GLU A 354 18.47 -28.12 -73.23
CA GLU A 354 18.02 -29.22 -74.09
C GLU A 354 17.34 -28.72 -75.37
N ALA A 355 16.48 -27.69 -75.28
CA ALA A 355 15.83 -27.09 -76.44
C ALA A 355 16.82 -26.42 -77.41
N GLU A 356 17.90 -25.81 -76.89
CA GLU A 356 18.98 -25.27 -77.71
C GLU A 356 19.79 -26.37 -78.40
N GLY A 357 20.01 -27.52 -77.72
CA GLY A 357 20.63 -28.70 -78.31
C GLY A 357 19.83 -29.23 -79.51
N ALA A 358 18.52 -29.43 -79.34
CA ALA A 358 17.64 -29.89 -80.41
C ALA A 358 17.60 -28.94 -81.61
N ARG A 359 17.65 -27.62 -81.39
CA ARG A 359 17.69 -26.62 -82.48
C ARG A 359 18.96 -26.74 -83.33
N ARG A 360 20.12 -27.00 -82.70
CA ARG A 360 21.39 -27.21 -83.42
C ARG A 360 21.38 -28.48 -84.27
N GLU A 361 20.71 -29.53 -83.81
CA GLU A 361 20.54 -30.77 -84.59
C GLU A 361 19.66 -30.56 -85.82
N VAL A 362 18.55 -29.81 -85.68
CA VAL A 362 17.68 -29.45 -86.82
C VAL A 362 18.42 -28.58 -87.84
N GLU A 363 19.29 -27.66 -87.39
CA GLU A 363 20.11 -26.84 -88.27
C GLU A 363 21.12 -27.69 -89.06
N ARG A 364 21.79 -28.65 -88.40
CA ARG A 364 22.71 -29.60 -89.06
C ARG A 364 21.99 -30.43 -90.13
N ALA A 365 20.82 -30.97 -89.81
CA ALA A 365 20.01 -31.75 -90.75
C ALA A 365 19.61 -30.92 -91.99
N ARG A 366 19.35 -29.61 -91.83
CA ARG A 366 19.07 -28.71 -92.96
C ARG A 366 20.29 -28.49 -93.85
N LEU A 367 21.48 -28.33 -93.27
CA LEU A 367 22.71 -28.17 -94.04
C LEU A 367 23.02 -29.44 -94.85
N ASP A 368 22.85 -30.62 -94.24
CA ASP A 368 23.05 -31.91 -94.91
C ASP A 368 22.04 -32.12 -96.07
N ALA A 369 20.77 -31.77 -95.87
CA ALA A 369 19.76 -31.82 -96.93
C ALA A 369 20.09 -30.87 -98.10
N THR A 370 20.69 -29.72 -97.80
CA THR A 370 21.12 -28.76 -98.83
C THR A 370 22.30 -29.32 -99.63
N ARG A 371 23.24 -30.03 -98.97
CA ARG A 371 24.37 -30.70 -99.62
C ARG A 371 23.92 -31.80 -100.58
N ILE A 372 23.01 -32.66 -100.14
CA ILE A 372 22.44 -33.74 -100.97
C ILE A 372 21.76 -33.16 -102.22
N ARG A 373 21.06 -32.03 -102.07
CA ARG A 373 20.42 -31.33 -103.21
C ARG A 373 21.44 -30.80 -104.22
N THR A 374 22.55 -30.23 -103.76
CA THR A 374 23.62 -29.76 -104.67
C THR A 374 24.31 -30.90 -105.40
N GLU A 375 24.55 -32.03 -104.73
CA GLU A 375 25.13 -33.24 -105.33
C GLU A 375 24.18 -33.85 -106.39
N ALA A 376 22.87 -33.89 -106.13
CA ALA A 376 21.87 -34.35 -107.09
C ALA A 376 21.78 -33.48 -108.35
N LEU A 377 21.98 -32.15 -108.21
CA LEU A 377 22.04 -31.24 -109.37
C LEU A 377 23.32 -31.44 -110.20
N ALA A 378 24.47 -31.67 -109.56
CA ALA A 378 25.71 -31.98 -110.26
C ALA A 378 25.64 -33.31 -111.03
N ALA A 379 24.99 -34.33 -110.45
CA ALA A 379 24.75 -35.62 -111.11
C ALA A 379 23.82 -35.47 -112.34
N LYS A 380 22.83 -34.57 -112.27
CA LYS A 380 21.93 -34.27 -113.40
C LYS A 380 22.67 -33.61 -114.58
N ASP A 381 23.59 -32.69 -114.31
CA ASP A 381 24.38 -32.03 -115.35
C ASP A 381 25.41 -32.96 -115.99
N ALA A 382 25.98 -33.90 -115.22
CA ALA A 382 26.85 -34.95 -115.75
C ALA A 382 26.10 -35.88 -116.72
N ALA A 383 24.86 -36.26 -116.41
CA ALA A 383 24.01 -37.08 -117.26
C ALA A 383 23.65 -36.40 -118.61
N LEU A 384 23.56 -35.07 -118.64
CA LEU A 384 23.30 -34.31 -119.88
C LEU A 384 24.51 -34.25 -120.82
N ARG A 385 25.75 -34.30 -120.30
CA ARG A 385 26.98 -34.35 -121.12
C ARG A 385 27.17 -35.71 -121.78
N VAL A 386 26.87 -36.79 -121.07
CA VAL A 386 26.91 -38.17 -121.62
C VAL A 386 25.90 -38.35 -122.76
N LYS A 387 24.76 -37.64 -122.72
CA LYS A 387 23.77 -37.65 -123.80
C LYS A 387 24.26 -36.95 -125.08
N ALA A 388 25.05 -35.88 -124.95
CA ALA A 388 25.58 -35.13 -126.09
C ALA A 388 26.72 -35.86 -126.83
N ASP A 389 27.57 -36.60 -126.10
CA ASP A 389 28.66 -37.39 -126.71
C ASP A 389 28.14 -38.67 -127.41
N ALA A 390 26.98 -39.19 -126.99
CA ALA A 390 26.34 -40.38 -127.55
C ALA A 390 25.64 -40.13 -128.91
N ASP A 391 25.18 -38.90 -129.19
CA ASP A 391 24.47 -38.57 -130.43
C ASP A 391 25.42 -38.40 -131.65
N ALA A 392 26.71 -38.15 -131.42
CA ALA A 392 27.71 -37.98 -132.50
C ALA A 392 28.33 -39.29 -133.00
N ALA A 393 28.35 -40.35 -132.17
CA ALA A 393 28.93 -41.66 -132.51
C ALA A 393 27.92 -42.64 -133.15
N LYS A 394 26.62 -42.29 -133.17
CA LYS A 394 25.50 -43.18 -133.53
C LYS A 394 25.12 -43.18 -135.02
N THR A 395 25.58 -42.21 -135.81
CA THR A 395 25.28 -42.08 -137.24
C THR A 395 26.06 -43.05 -138.15
N ASP A 396 27.24 -43.51 -137.74
CA ASP A 396 28.16 -44.25 -138.61
C ASP A 396 28.24 -45.77 -138.34
N ALA A 397 27.75 -46.25 -137.19
CA ALA A 397 27.87 -47.66 -136.81
C ALA A 397 26.55 -48.48 -136.85
N GLU A 398 25.37 -47.82 -136.84
CA GLU A 398 24.08 -48.49 -136.68
C GLU A 398 23.30 -48.75 -138.00
N ARG A 399 23.84 -48.38 -139.17
CA ARG A 399 23.29 -48.77 -140.49
C ARG A 399 23.47 -50.26 -140.81
N ALA A 400 24.35 -50.99 -140.13
CA ALA A 400 24.77 -52.29 -140.64
C ALA A 400 24.45 -53.51 -139.76
N ARG A 401 24.23 -53.38 -138.45
CA ARG A 401 24.23 -54.58 -137.57
C ARG A 401 23.22 -54.62 -136.42
N ALA A 402 22.36 -53.60 -136.27
CA ALA A 402 21.33 -53.57 -135.21
C ALA A 402 19.93 -54.03 -135.67
N GLU A 403 19.62 -54.01 -136.98
CA GLU A 403 18.34 -54.43 -137.59
C GLU A 403 17.96 -55.91 -137.38
N ALA A 404 18.85 -56.75 -136.84
CA ALA A 404 18.58 -58.19 -136.71
C ALA A 404 18.55 -58.72 -135.26
N ARG A 405 18.95 -57.95 -134.24
CA ARG A 405 19.16 -58.52 -132.88
C ARG A 405 18.62 -57.71 -131.68
N ALA A 406 18.10 -56.50 -131.86
CA ALA A 406 17.37 -55.77 -130.81
C ALA A 406 15.84 -56.04 -130.80
N ALA A 407 15.25 -56.39 -131.95
CA ALA A 407 13.80 -56.57 -132.11
C ALA A 407 13.17 -57.77 -131.35
N ARG A 408 13.98 -58.65 -130.73
CA ARG A 408 13.50 -59.80 -129.93
C ARG A 408 13.67 -59.63 -128.42
N ALA A 409 14.29 -58.56 -127.93
CA ALA A 409 14.42 -58.26 -126.50
C ALA A 409 13.56 -57.05 -126.05
N GLU A 410 13.08 -56.23 -126.99
CA GLU A 410 12.28 -55.02 -126.70
C GLU A 410 10.76 -55.27 -126.68
N ALA A 411 10.30 -56.46 -127.12
CA ALA A 411 8.90 -56.88 -127.00
C ALA A 411 8.49 -57.27 -125.56
N ASP A 412 9.46 -57.61 -124.70
CA ASP A 412 9.21 -58.02 -123.30
C ASP A 412 9.30 -56.86 -122.28
N ALA A 413 9.89 -55.71 -122.64
CA ALA A 413 9.89 -54.51 -121.79
C ALA A 413 8.66 -53.59 -122.02
N ALA A 414 8.10 -53.57 -123.25
CA ALA A 414 6.89 -52.80 -123.57
C ALA A 414 5.60 -53.35 -122.91
N ARG A 415 5.61 -54.61 -122.42
CA ARG A 415 4.55 -55.18 -121.57
C ARG A 415 4.66 -54.78 -120.08
N ALA A 416 5.78 -54.19 -119.64
CA ALA A 416 5.94 -53.67 -118.29
C ALA A 416 5.47 -52.20 -118.16
N ASP A 417 5.68 -51.36 -119.18
CA ASP A 417 5.28 -49.94 -119.16
C ASP A 417 3.76 -49.71 -119.29
N ALA A 418 3.03 -50.62 -119.95
CA ALA A 418 1.56 -50.60 -119.93
C ALA A 418 0.95 -50.98 -118.55
N LYS A 419 1.76 -51.58 -117.66
CA LYS A 419 1.38 -51.95 -116.29
C LYS A 419 1.72 -50.85 -115.27
N ALA A 420 2.69 -49.97 -115.57
CA ALA A 420 3.05 -48.83 -114.73
C ALA A 420 2.06 -47.64 -114.85
N VAL A 421 1.56 -47.33 -116.06
CA VAL A 421 0.57 -46.24 -116.25
C VAL A 421 -0.79 -46.57 -115.60
N LYS A 422 -1.15 -47.86 -115.54
CA LYS A 422 -2.36 -48.34 -114.85
C LYS A 422 -2.20 -48.34 -113.32
N ALA A 423 -0.98 -48.59 -112.81
CA ALA A 423 -0.64 -48.49 -111.38
C ALA A 423 -0.57 -47.03 -110.88
N GLU A 424 -0.22 -46.07 -111.75
CA GLU A 424 -0.16 -44.64 -111.44
C GLU A 424 -1.55 -43.98 -111.43
N ALA A 425 -2.48 -44.45 -112.27
CA ALA A 425 -3.90 -44.07 -112.24
C ALA A 425 -4.67 -44.63 -111.03
N ASP A 426 -4.31 -45.82 -110.54
CA ASP A 426 -4.86 -46.41 -109.32
C ASP A 426 -4.26 -45.79 -108.03
N ARG A 427 -3.00 -45.33 -108.06
CA ARG A 427 -2.39 -44.49 -106.99
C ARG A 427 -3.04 -43.11 -106.88
N ALA A 428 -3.30 -42.44 -108.00
CA ALA A 428 -3.99 -41.14 -108.00
C ALA A 428 -5.43 -41.22 -107.46
N ARG A 429 -6.14 -42.34 -107.70
CA ARG A 429 -7.48 -42.60 -107.12
C ARG A 429 -7.44 -42.99 -105.62
N ALA A 430 -6.34 -43.58 -105.15
CA ALA A 430 -6.10 -43.85 -103.73
C ALA A 430 -5.71 -42.57 -102.95
N GLU A 431 -4.88 -41.71 -103.53
CA GLU A 431 -4.48 -40.41 -102.98
C GLU A 431 -5.66 -39.42 -102.90
N ALA A 432 -6.59 -39.44 -103.88
CA ALA A 432 -7.82 -38.65 -103.81
C ALA A 432 -8.81 -39.11 -102.72
N ARG A 433 -8.79 -40.40 -102.32
CA ARG A 433 -9.58 -40.93 -101.19
C ARG A 433 -8.90 -40.67 -99.84
N ALA A 434 -7.57 -40.71 -99.78
CA ALA A 434 -6.80 -40.32 -98.59
C ALA A 434 -6.95 -38.80 -98.29
N ALA A 435 -6.88 -37.95 -99.32
CA ALA A 435 -7.08 -36.50 -99.16
C ALA A 435 -8.48 -36.10 -98.66
N LYS A 436 -9.51 -36.90 -98.98
CA LYS A 436 -10.88 -36.71 -98.47
C LYS A 436 -11.03 -37.16 -97.01
N ALA A 437 -10.31 -38.20 -96.59
CA ALA A 437 -10.25 -38.66 -95.20
C ALA A 437 -9.45 -37.71 -94.30
N ASP A 438 -8.33 -37.17 -94.80
CA ASP A 438 -7.53 -36.15 -94.08
C ASP A 438 -8.29 -34.83 -93.91
N ALA A 439 -9.12 -34.45 -94.90
CA ALA A 439 -9.99 -33.28 -94.82
C ALA A 439 -11.15 -33.45 -93.81
N GLU A 440 -11.64 -34.66 -93.58
CA GLU A 440 -12.65 -34.97 -92.55
C GLU A 440 -12.01 -35.07 -91.15
N ALA A 441 -10.80 -35.63 -91.03
CA ALA A 441 -10.02 -35.64 -89.79
C ALA A 441 -9.62 -34.22 -89.33
N ALA A 442 -9.17 -33.35 -90.25
CA ALA A 442 -8.85 -31.95 -89.95
C ALA A 442 -10.07 -31.13 -89.50
N ARG A 443 -11.28 -31.47 -89.97
CA ARG A 443 -12.53 -30.84 -89.50
C ARG A 443 -12.96 -31.34 -88.12
N ALA A 444 -12.67 -32.60 -87.77
CA ALA A 444 -12.94 -33.16 -86.45
C ALA A 444 -11.97 -32.62 -85.37
N ASP A 445 -10.69 -32.44 -85.70
CA ASP A 445 -9.68 -31.86 -84.81
C ASP A 445 -9.94 -30.37 -84.55
N ALA A 446 -10.31 -29.61 -85.59
CA ALA A 446 -10.70 -28.21 -85.45
C ALA A 446 -11.97 -28.02 -84.59
N SER A 447 -12.89 -28.99 -84.60
CA SER A 447 -14.08 -28.96 -83.73
C SER A 447 -13.74 -29.29 -82.27
N SER A 448 -12.79 -30.21 -82.04
CA SER A 448 -12.34 -30.64 -80.71
C SER A 448 -11.50 -29.57 -79.99
N GLU A 449 -10.63 -28.86 -80.72
CA GLU A 449 -9.86 -27.72 -80.18
C GLU A 449 -10.77 -26.54 -79.79
N LYS A 450 -11.82 -26.27 -80.58
CA LYS A 450 -12.79 -25.21 -80.29
C LYS A 450 -13.62 -25.50 -79.03
N GLN A 451 -14.00 -26.77 -78.81
CA GLN A 451 -14.70 -27.20 -77.59
C GLN A 451 -13.81 -27.17 -76.35
N ARG A 452 -12.52 -27.52 -76.46
CA ARG A 452 -11.55 -27.40 -75.35
C ARG A 452 -11.30 -25.94 -74.96
N ALA A 453 -11.16 -25.03 -75.92
CA ALA A 453 -10.99 -23.62 -75.65
C ALA A 453 -12.22 -22.99 -74.96
N GLU A 454 -13.45 -23.39 -75.34
CA GLU A 454 -14.68 -22.87 -74.72
C GLU A 454 -14.89 -23.39 -73.28
N LEU A 455 -14.54 -24.66 -73.00
CA LEU A 455 -14.59 -25.23 -71.65
C LEU A 455 -13.57 -24.56 -70.71
N GLN A 456 -12.35 -24.31 -71.18
CA GLN A 456 -11.31 -23.64 -70.39
C GLN A 456 -11.69 -22.19 -70.06
N ALA A 457 -12.22 -21.45 -71.04
CA ALA A 457 -12.67 -20.06 -70.83
C ALA A 457 -13.83 -19.94 -69.81
N ARG A 458 -14.74 -20.94 -69.77
CA ARG A 458 -15.81 -20.99 -68.76
C ARG A 458 -15.29 -21.32 -67.36
N ALA A 459 -14.30 -22.21 -67.24
CA ALA A 459 -13.67 -22.55 -65.96
C ALA A 459 -12.93 -21.35 -65.36
N ASP A 460 -12.16 -20.61 -66.17
CA ASP A 460 -11.42 -19.42 -65.71
C ASP A 460 -12.37 -18.28 -65.32
N ALA A 461 -13.47 -18.08 -66.05
CA ALA A 461 -14.50 -17.10 -65.70
C ALA A 461 -15.24 -17.43 -64.40
N GLN A 462 -15.46 -18.72 -64.11
CA GLN A 462 -16.08 -19.18 -62.87
C GLN A 462 -15.15 -19.02 -61.65
N LYS A 463 -13.85 -19.23 -61.85
CA LYS A 463 -12.81 -19.03 -60.83
C LYS A 463 -12.63 -17.55 -60.48
N ALA A 464 -12.62 -16.68 -61.49
CA ALA A 464 -12.58 -15.23 -61.29
C ALA A 464 -13.82 -14.68 -60.54
N ARG A 465 -15.02 -15.23 -60.80
CA ARG A 465 -16.25 -14.86 -60.07
C ARG A 465 -16.26 -15.30 -58.61
N THR A 466 -15.67 -16.45 -58.29
CA THR A 466 -15.57 -16.97 -56.92
C THR A 466 -14.51 -16.23 -56.12
N GLU A 467 -13.38 -15.89 -56.73
CA GLU A 467 -12.35 -15.04 -56.12
C GLU A 467 -12.87 -13.60 -55.85
N ALA A 468 -13.63 -13.01 -56.79
CA ALA A 468 -14.23 -11.69 -56.61
C ALA A 468 -15.31 -11.63 -55.53
N THR A 469 -16.11 -12.70 -55.35
CA THR A 469 -17.13 -12.77 -54.29
C THR A 469 -16.50 -12.98 -52.91
N THR A 470 -15.42 -13.76 -52.84
CA THR A 470 -14.66 -13.98 -51.60
C THR A 470 -13.96 -12.69 -51.15
N ALA A 471 -13.31 -11.97 -52.07
CA ALA A 471 -12.68 -10.67 -51.77
C ALA A 471 -13.71 -9.62 -51.29
N ARG A 472 -14.93 -9.64 -51.83
CA ARG A 472 -16.01 -8.72 -51.41
C ARG A 472 -16.56 -9.06 -50.03
N ALA A 473 -16.56 -10.33 -49.64
CA ALA A 473 -16.95 -10.78 -48.29
C ALA A 473 -15.88 -10.43 -47.24
N GLU A 474 -14.59 -10.56 -47.57
CA GLU A 474 -13.48 -10.12 -46.69
C GLU A 474 -13.44 -8.61 -46.51
N ALA A 475 -13.71 -7.84 -47.57
CA ALA A 475 -13.84 -6.38 -47.49
C ALA A 475 -15.02 -5.92 -46.61
N GLN A 476 -16.12 -6.68 -46.55
CA GLN A 476 -17.24 -6.39 -45.65
C GLN A 476 -16.92 -6.75 -44.19
N ARG A 477 -16.22 -7.87 -43.95
CA ARG A 477 -15.79 -8.27 -42.59
C ARG A 477 -14.81 -7.26 -41.99
N THR A 478 -13.79 -6.87 -42.75
CA THR A 478 -12.82 -5.85 -42.31
C THR A 478 -13.47 -4.49 -42.01
N LYS A 479 -14.51 -4.10 -42.77
CA LYS A 479 -15.29 -2.88 -42.47
C LYS A 479 -16.09 -3.00 -41.17
N GLY A 480 -16.63 -4.19 -40.87
CA GLY A 480 -17.28 -4.50 -39.59
C GLY A 480 -16.30 -4.48 -38.42
N ASP A 481 -15.12 -5.09 -38.58
CA ASP A 481 -14.08 -5.13 -37.54
C ASP A 481 -13.54 -3.73 -37.21
N VAL A 482 -13.44 -2.84 -38.20
CA VAL A 482 -13.04 -1.44 -37.99
C VAL A 482 -14.08 -0.64 -37.20
N GLU A 483 -15.38 -0.85 -37.45
CA GLU A 483 -16.44 -0.19 -36.68
C GLU A 483 -16.59 -0.78 -35.27
N ALA A 484 -16.37 -2.09 -35.11
CA ALA A 484 -16.26 -2.73 -33.79
C ALA A 484 -15.07 -2.15 -32.98
N ALA A 485 -13.90 -1.99 -33.61
CA ALA A 485 -12.74 -1.40 -32.96
C ALA A 485 -12.95 0.08 -32.57
N LYS A 486 -13.67 0.86 -33.39
CA LYS A 486 -14.04 2.25 -33.05
C LYS A 486 -14.98 2.32 -31.84
N THR A 487 -16.01 1.47 -31.81
CA THR A 487 -16.95 1.45 -30.68
C THR A 487 -16.29 1.00 -29.38
N GLU A 488 -15.38 0.04 -29.44
CA GLU A 488 -14.58 -0.38 -28.28
C GLU A 488 -13.63 0.72 -27.80
N THR A 489 -13.03 1.48 -28.72
CA THR A 489 -12.17 2.63 -28.38
C THR A 489 -12.94 3.77 -27.72
N GLU A 490 -14.15 4.08 -28.20
CA GLU A 490 -15.00 5.10 -27.59
C GLU A 490 -15.55 4.66 -26.22
N ARG A 491 -15.85 3.37 -26.05
CA ARG A 491 -16.22 2.79 -24.76
C ARG A 491 -15.06 2.87 -23.76
N ALA A 492 -13.84 2.51 -24.17
CA ALA A 492 -12.64 2.64 -23.34
C ALA A 492 -12.34 4.10 -22.95
N ARG A 493 -12.61 5.07 -23.85
CA ARG A 493 -12.51 6.51 -23.56
C ARG A 493 -13.57 6.98 -22.56
N ALA A 494 -14.80 6.48 -22.65
CA ALA A 494 -15.86 6.79 -21.70
C ALA A 494 -15.55 6.23 -20.30
N GLU A 495 -15.08 4.98 -20.22
CA GLU A 495 -14.65 4.34 -18.97
C GLU A 495 -13.45 5.06 -18.34
N ALA A 496 -12.48 5.50 -19.14
CA ALA A 496 -11.36 6.30 -18.66
C ALA A 496 -11.78 7.69 -18.13
N ARG A 497 -12.80 8.31 -18.73
CA ARG A 497 -13.37 9.58 -18.24
C ARG A 497 -14.14 9.39 -16.93
N ALA A 498 -14.92 8.31 -16.80
CA ALA A 498 -15.62 7.96 -15.58
C ALA A 498 -14.62 7.69 -14.43
N ALA A 499 -13.60 6.87 -14.67
CA ALA A 499 -12.56 6.59 -13.68
C ALA A 499 -11.80 7.85 -13.22
N LYS A 500 -11.61 8.83 -14.11
CA LYS A 500 -11.01 10.12 -13.76
C LYS A 500 -11.93 10.96 -12.87
N ALA A 501 -13.23 11.00 -13.15
CA ALA A 501 -14.22 11.70 -12.33
C ALA A 501 -14.33 11.08 -10.93
N ASP A 502 -14.35 9.75 -10.83
CA ASP A 502 -14.37 9.04 -9.54
C ASP A 502 -13.10 9.31 -8.72
N ALA A 503 -11.94 9.37 -9.37
CA ALA A 503 -10.68 9.71 -8.71
C ALA A 503 -10.65 11.18 -8.22
N GLU A 504 -11.30 12.10 -8.92
CA GLU A 504 -11.43 13.50 -8.50
C GLU A 504 -12.43 13.65 -7.33
N ALA A 505 -13.55 12.92 -7.36
CA ALA A 505 -14.52 12.86 -6.27
C ALA A 505 -13.90 12.28 -4.98
N ALA A 506 -13.20 11.16 -5.08
CA ALA A 506 -12.51 10.55 -3.94
C ALA A 506 -11.44 11.49 -3.33
N ARG A 507 -10.76 12.29 -4.17
CA ARG A 507 -9.81 13.31 -3.69
C ARG A 507 -10.51 14.49 -3.00
N ALA A 508 -11.69 14.87 -3.45
CA ALA A 508 -12.49 15.91 -2.81
C ALA A 508 -13.03 15.45 -1.45
N GLU A 509 -13.53 14.22 -1.35
CA GLU A 509 -13.97 13.61 -0.09
C GLU A 509 -12.82 13.45 0.91
N ALA A 510 -11.64 13.00 0.45
CA ALA A 510 -10.46 12.90 1.31
C ALA A 510 -10.00 14.27 1.83
N ARG A 511 -10.17 15.34 1.06
CA ARG A 511 -9.89 16.72 1.50
C ARG A 511 -10.93 17.22 2.50
N ALA A 512 -12.20 16.93 2.28
CA ALA A 512 -13.28 17.27 3.20
C ALA A 512 -13.10 16.55 4.55
N ALA A 513 -12.80 15.24 4.54
CA ALA A 513 -12.53 14.46 5.74
C ALA A 513 -11.32 15.00 6.51
N LYS A 514 -10.23 15.38 5.83
CA LYS A 514 -9.06 16.03 6.47
C LYS A 514 -9.42 17.37 7.11
N ALA A 515 -10.26 18.17 6.47
CA ALA A 515 -10.70 19.46 7.01
C ALA A 515 -11.62 19.28 8.23
N GLU A 516 -12.43 18.24 8.24
CA GLU A 516 -13.34 17.90 9.35
C GLU A 516 -12.55 17.40 10.57
N VAL A 517 -11.57 16.50 10.36
CA VAL A 517 -10.62 16.07 11.40
C VAL A 517 -9.86 17.26 11.99
N ALA A 518 -9.35 18.17 11.16
CA ALA A 518 -8.65 19.36 11.65
C ALA A 518 -9.56 20.30 12.47
N ARG A 519 -10.84 20.42 12.11
CA ARG A 519 -11.82 21.19 12.89
C ARG A 519 -12.09 20.54 14.25
N VAL A 520 -12.30 19.22 14.28
CA VAL A 520 -12.55 18.47 15.52
C VAL A 520 -11.34 18.54 16.46
N GLU A 521 -10.12 18.44 15.94
CA GLU A 521 -8.90 18.61 16.74
C GLU A 521 -8.77 20.03 17.31
N ALA A 522 -9.06 21.05 16.50
CA ALA A 522 -9.04 22.45 16.95
C ALA A 522 -10.10 22.72 18.04
N GLU A 523 -11.32 22.18 17.88
CA GLU A 523 -12.39 22.31 18.88
C GLU A 523 -12.05 21.58 20.18
N ARG A 524 -11.45 20.38 20.09
CA ARG A 524 -10.99 19.62 21.26
C ARG A 524 -9.89 20.37 22.03
N LEU A 525 -8.94 20.97 21.32
CA LEU A 525 -7.88 21.79 21.93
C LEU A 525 -8.46 23.03 22.62
N ALA A 526 -9.37 23.75 21.95
CA ALA A 526 -10.03 24.91 22.52
C ALA A 526 -10.86 24.56 23.77
N ARG A 527 -11.53 23.40 23.77
CA ARG A 527 -12.29 22.90 24.93
C ARG A 527 -11.35 22.54 26.10
N SER A 528 -10.23 21.87 25.83
CA SER A 528 -9.21 21.59 26.85
C SER A 528 -8.59 22.86 27.45
N ASP A 529 -8.36 23.89 26.64
CA ASP A 529 -7.88 25.18 27.13
C ASP A 529 -8.94 25.91 27.98
N ALA A 530 -10.21 25.84 27.59
CA ALA A 530 -11.32 26.39 28.36
C ALA A 530 -11.51 25.68 29.70
N ASP A 531 -11.42 24.35 29.71
CA ASP A 531 -11.52 23.53 30.92
C ASP A 531 -10.37 23.88 31.88
N ARG A 532 -9.12 23.93 31.41
CA ARG A 532 -7.96 24.36 32.22
C ARG A 532 -8.10 25.78 32.77
N ARG A 533 -8.67 26.71 32.00
CA ARG A 533 -8.94 28.08 32.48
C ARG A 533 -10.03 28.09 33.56
N SER A 534 -11.08 27.29 33.40
CA SER A 534 -12.15 27.20 34.39
C SER A 534 -11.65 26.57 35.69
N GLU A 535 -10.84 25.51 35.62
CA GLU A 535 -10.19 24.88 36.78
C GLU A 535 -9.25 25.86 37.48
N ALA A 536 -8.46 26.64 36.73
CA ALA A 536 -7.58 27.66 37.30
C ALA A 536 -8.36 28.77 38.03
N LEU A 537 -9.50 29.21 37.49
CA LEU A 537 -10.37 30.19 38.14
C LEU A 537 -11.02 29.63 39.41
N VAL A 538 -11.46 28.36 39.40
CA VAL A 538 -11.99 27.67 40.58
C VAL A 538 -10.91 27.56 41.66
N ALA A 539 -9.67 27.19 41.30
CA ALA A 539 -8.56 27.13 42.24
C ALA A 539 -8.19 28.51 42.82
N GLN A 540 -8.22 29.57 42.00
CA GLN A 540 -7.97 30.94 42.45
C GLN A 540 -9.04 31.40 43.44
N ARG A 541 -10.32 31.10 43.16
CA ARG A 541 -11.43 31.44 44.04
C ARG A 541 -11.37 30.69 45.36
N ALA A 542 -11.08 29.39 45.33
CA ALA A 542 -10.85 28.59 46.54
C ALA A 542 -9.69 29.13 47.39
N LYS A 543 -8.61 29.63 46.76
CA LYS A 543 -7.50 30.27 47.46
C LYS A 543 -7.93 31.59 48.11
N ALA A 544 -8.68 32.43 47.40
CA ALA A 544 -9.21 33.68 47.94
C ALA A 544 -10.17 33.45 49.11
N ASP A 545 -11.07 32.46 49.00
CA ASP A 545 -12.01 32.09 50.05
C ASP A 545 -11.27 31.55 51.29
N ALA A 546 -10.19 30.78 51.10
CA ALA A 546 -9.35 30.30 52.20
C ALA A 546 -8.58 31.45 52.90
N GLU A 547 -8.12 32.46 52.15
CA GLU A 547 -7.49 33.65 52.70
C GLU A 547 -8.48 34.52 53.47
N ALA A 548 -9.70 34.70 52.94
CA ALA A 548 -10.79 35.40 53.62
C ALA A 548 -11.17 34.71 54.94
N ALA A 549 -11.37 33.38 54.94
CA ALA A 549 -11.67 32.62 56.15
C ALA A 549 -10.55 32.72 57.20
N ARG A 550 -9.27 32.77 56.77
CA ARG A 550 -8.13 32.99 57.68
C ARG A 550 -8.12 34.40 58.25
N ALA A 551 -8.52 35.41 57.48
CA ALA A 551 -8.63 36.78 57.96
C ALA A 551 -9.77 36.91 58.99
N GLU A 552 -10.93 36.31 58.73
CA GLU A 552 -12.06 36.27 59.66
C GLU A 552 -11.70 35.53 60.95
N ALA A 553 -11.03 34.38 60.86
CA ALA A 553 -10.56 33.65 62.05
C ALA A 553 -9.55 34.46 62.89
N ARG A 554 -8.70 35.28 62.26
CA ARG A 554 -7.80 36.19 62.97
C ARG A 554 -8.55 37.34 63.63
N ALA A 555 -9.54 37.93 62.94
CA ALA A 555 -10.38 38.98 63.49
C ALA A 555 -11.18 38.48 64.71
N ALA A 556 -11.80 37.30 64.61
CA ALA A 556 -12.52 36.68 65.71
C ALA A 556 -11.60 36.39 66.91
N LYS A 557 -10.37 35.89 66.68
CA LYS A 557 -9.39 35.70 67.75
C LYS A 557 -8.98 37.01 68.42
N ALA A 558 -8.81 38.08 67.65
CA ALA A 558 -8.47 39.40 68.19
C ALA A 558 -9.63 39.98 69.02
N GLU A 559 -10.87 39.76 68.60
CA GLU A 559 -12.06 40.17 69.35
C GLU A 559 -12.19 39.40 70.67
N VAL A 560 -12.01 38.07 70.64
CA VAL A 560 -11.99 37.25 71.87
C VAL A 560 -10.91 37.73 72.83
N ALA A 561 -9.70 37.98 72.34
CA ALA A 561 -8.61 38.49 73.16
C ALA A 561 -8.92 39.87 73.77
N ARG A 562 -9.60 40.75 73.01
CA ARG A 562 -10.05 42.06 73.51
C ARG A 562 -11.10 41.91 74.62
N VAL A 563 -12.09 41.05 74.42
CA VAL A 563 -13.16 40.80 75.41
C VAL A 563 -12.59 40.18 76.68
N GLU A 564 -11.65 39.25 76.57
CA GLU A 564 -10.95 38.68 77.73
C GLU A 564 -10.12 39.74 78.47
N ALA A 565 -9.38 40.58 77.75
CA ALA A 565 -8.63 41.67 78.36
C ALA A 565 -9.54 42.68 79.08
N GLU A 566 -10.69 43.03 78.50
CA GLU A 566 -11.67 43.92 79.11
C GLU A 566 -12.30 43.28 80.37
N ARG A 567 -12.65 41.99 80.32
CA ARG A 567 -13.18 41.25 81.46
C ARG A 567 -12.17 41.18 82.61
N LEU A 568 -10.91 40.91 82.30
CA LEU A 568 -9.83 40.87 83.30
C LEU A 568 -9.60 42.24 83.93
N ALA A 569 -9.55 43.30 83.11
CA ALA A 569 -9.41 44.67 83.60
C ALA A 569 -10.58 45.07 84.51
N ARG A 570 -11.81 44.69 84.16
CA ARG A 570 -12.99 44.92 84.99
C ARG A 570 -12.92 44.14 86.31
N SER A 571 -12.54 42.87 86.26
CA SER A 571 -12.35 42.05 87.48
C SER A 571 -11.28 42.62 88.41
N ASP A 572 -10.18 43.13 87.85
CA ASP A 572 -9.13 43.78 88.64
C ASP A 572 -9.61 45.12 89.24
N ALA A 573 -10.41 45.88 88.50
CA ALA A 573 -11.03 47.11 89.00
C ALA A 573 -12.00 46.83 90.16
N ASP A 574 -12.87 45.83 90.03
CA ASP A 574 -13.79 45.39 91.09
C ASP A 574 -13.03 44.92 92.33
N ARG A 575 -11.92 44.18 92.14
CA ARG A 575 -11.06 43.74 93.24
C ARG A 575 -10.35 44.91 93.94
N ARG A 576 -9.97 45.96 93.20
CA ARG A 576 -9.42 47.19 93.78
C ARG A 576 -10.47 47.97 94.55
N SER A 577 -11.69 48.09 94.01
CA SER A 577 -12.82 48.74 94.68
C SER A 577 -13.14 48.04 95.99
N THR A 578 -13.39 46.73 95.95
CA THR A 578 -13.69 45.93 97.15
C THR A 578 -12.57 46.01 98.19
N LYS A 579 -11.29 46.01 97.78
CA LYS A 579 -10.17 46.23 98.70
C LYS A 579 -10.22 47.63 99.33
N ALA A 580 -10.52 48.67 98.55
CA ALA A 580 -10.66 50.04 99.07
C ALA A 580 -11.83 50.15 100.05
N ASP A 581 -12.97 49.52 99.74
CA ASP A 581 -14.15 49.49 100.62
C ASP A 581 -13.85 48.80 101.96
N VAL A 582 -13.09 47.69 101.93
CA VAL A 582 -12.64 47.00 103.15
C VAL A 582 -11.69 47.87 103.99
N GLU A 583 -10.75 48.57 103.36
CA GLU A 583 -9.86 49.47 104.09
C GLU A 583 -10.60 50.68 104.66
N ALA A 584 -11.58 51.24 103.93
CA ALA A 584 -12.46 52.28 104.42
C ALA A 584 -13.26 51.80 105.66
N ALA A 585 -13.86 50.61 105.59
CA ALA A 585 -14.60 50.02 106.71
C ALA A 585 -13.71 49.76 107.94
N LYS A 586 -12.45 49.35 107.75
CA LYS A 586 -11.47 49.22 108.84
C LYS A 586 -11.19 50.57 109.48
N LEU A 587 -10.96 51.61 108.68
CA LEU A 587 -10.70 52.96 109.19
C LEU A 587 -11.91 53.51 109.96
N GLU A 588 -13.13 53.28 109.49
CA GLU A 588 -14.35 53.64 110.23
C GLU A 588 -14.45 52.88 111.56
N THR A 589 -14.14 51.58 111.56
CA THR A 589 -14.14 50.77 112.78
C THR A 589 -13.11 51.26 113.80
N GLU A 590 -11.91 51.63 113.35
CA GLU A 590 -10.87 52.19 114.21
C GLU A 590 -11.24 53.59 114.73
N ARG A 591 -11.88 54.44 113.91
CA ARG A 591 -12.43 55.73 114.36
C ARG A 591 -13.51 55.54 115.43
N ALA A 592 -14.46 54.63 115.20
CA ALA A 592 -15.50 54.32 116.18
C ALA A 592 -14.92 53.79 117.50
N ARG A 593 -13.84 52.99 117.45
CA ARG A 593 -13.11 52.54 118.65
C ARG A 593 -12.39 53.68 119.35
N ALA A 594 -11.79 54.60 118.60
CA ALA A 594 -11.14 55.78 119.16
C ALA A 594 -12.15 56.71 119.85
N GLU A 595 -13.31 56.95 119.22
CA GLU A 595 -14.42 57.70 119.81
C GLU A 595 -14.96 57.02 121.06
N ALA A 596 -15.16 55.70 121.04
CA ALA A 596 -15.60 54.95 122.22
C ALA A 596 -14.58 55.02 123.37
N ARG A 597 -13.26 55.01 123.06
CA ARG A 597 -12.20 55.21 124.06
C ARG A 597 -12.23 56.64 124.62
N ALA A 598 -12.41 57.64 123.77
CA ALA A 598 -12.53 59.04 124.18
C ALA A 598 -13.74 59.25 125.08
N ALA A 599 -14.91 58.73 124.69
CA ALA A 599 -16.13 58.76 125.51
C ALA A 599 -15.92 58.05 126.86
N LYS A 600 -15.26 56.89 126.87
CA LYS A 600 -14.94 56.17 128.12
C LYS A 600 -13.99 56.98 129.02
N ALA A 601 -13.00 57.67 128.44
CA ALA A 601 -12.10 58.54 129.18
C ALA A 601 -12.82 59.78 129.74
N GLU A 602 -13.78 60.35 128.99
CA GLU A 602 -14.61 61.44 129.47
C GLU A 602 -15.51 61.01 130.62
N VAL A 603 -16.18 59.85 130.51
CA VAL A 603 -16.97 59.26 131.61
C VAL A 603 -16.10 59.07 132.84
N ALA A 604 -14.90 58.51 132.69
CA ALA A 604 -13.96 58.34 133.80
C ALA A 604 -13.52 59.68 134.41
N ARG A 605 -13.32 60.73 133.59
CA ARG A 605 -13.00 62.08 134.07
C ARG A 605 -14.17 62.69 134.85
N VAL A 606 -15.40 62.59 134.34
CA VAL A 606 -16.60 63.09 135.02
C VAL A 606 -16.82 62.35 136.34
N GLU A 607 -16.61 61.05 136.36
CA GLU A 607 -16.69 60.24 137.58
C GLU A 607 -15.60 60.64 138.59
N ALA A 608 -14.36 60.85 138.14
CA ALA A 608 -13.27 61.35 138.98
C ALA A 608 -13.56 62.76 139.53
N GLU A 609 -14.13 63.66 138.71
CA GLU A 609 -14.53 65.01 139.15
C GLU A 609 -15.68 64.94 140.17
N ARG A 610 -16.68 64.07 139.95
CA ARG A 610 -17.77 63.84 140.90
C ARG A 610 -17.23 63.31 142.23
N LEU A 611 -16.30 62.34 142.18
CA LEU A 611 -15.65 61.80 143.38
C LEU A 611 -14.84 62.88 144.12
N ALA A 612 -14.07 63.69 143.38
CA ALA A 612 -13.32 64.81 143.95
C ALA A 612 -14.24 65.86 144.59
N ARG A 613 -15.40 66.18 143.99
CA ARG A 613 -16.41 67.05 144.59
C ARG A 613 -16.99 66.44 145.86
N THR A 614 -17.35 65.15 145.85
CA THR A 614 -17.85 64.48 147.08
C THR A 614 -16.81 64.43 148.19
N ASP A 615 -15.53 64.25 147.85
CA ASP A 615 -14.44 64.31 148.83
C ASP A 615 -14.21 65.74 149.35
N ALA A 616 -14.35 66.76 148.50
CA ALA A 616 -14.28 68.16 148.88
C ALA A 616 -15.44 68.54 149.81
N ASP A 617 -16.67 68.14 149.49
CA ASP A 617 -17.86 68.33 150.34
C ASP A 617 -17.67 67.62 151.69
N ARG A 618 -17.08 66.42 151.70
CA ARG A 618 -16.75 65.69 152.94
C ARG A 618 -15.69 66.41 153.77
N ARG A 619 -14.69 67.04 153.14
CA ARG A 619 -13.69 67.86 153.84
C ARG A 619 -14.29 69.16 154.37
N SER A 620 -15.17 69.82 153.61
CA SER A 620 -15.92 70.99 154.06
C SER A 620 -16.75 70.65 155.29
N THR A 621 -17.62 69.63 155.19
CA THR A 621 -18.44 69.19 156.32
C THR A 621 -17.62 68.76 157.53
N LYS A 622 -16.47 68.12 157.34
CA LYS A 622 -15.54 67.84 158.43
C LYS A 622 -14.95 69.12 159.05
N ALA A 623 -14.56 70.09 158.22
CA ALA A 623 -14.06 71.39 158.68
C ALA A 623 -15.15 72.20 159.41
N ASP A 624 -16.40 72.16 158.93
CA ASP A 624 -17.56 72.78 159.57
C ASP A 624 -17.85 72.11 160.94
N VAL A 625 -17.72 70.79 161.04
CA VAL A 625 -17.82 70.06 162.32
C VAL A 625 -16.67 70.40 163.27
N GLU A 626 -15.44 70.52 162.78
CA GLU A 626 -14.29 70.96 163.60
C GLU A 626 -14.43 72.43 164.04
N ALA A 627 -14.92 73.32 163.17
CA ALA A 627 -15.23 74.71 163.52
C ALA A 627 -16.34 74.80 164.58
N ALA A 628 -17.42 74.03 164.43
CA ALA A 628 -18.48 73.93 165.43
C ALA A 628 -17.97 73.36 166.76
N LYS A 629 -16.97 72.45 166.73
CA LYS A 629 -16.34 71.93 167.95
C LYS A 629 -15.50 73.00 168.66
N ILE A 630 -14.77 73.83 167.92
CA ILE A 630 -14.01 74.98 168.45
C ILE A 630 -14.94 76.05 169.06
N GLU A 631 -16.13 76.23 168.48
CA GLU A 631 -17.12 77.20 168.98
C GLU A 631 -17.84 76.74 170.26
N ILE A 632 -17.91 75.43 170.53
CA ILE A 632 -18.46 74.86 171.78
C ILE A 632 -17.44 74.89 172.95
N GLU A 633 -16.15 75.03 172.67
CA GLU A 633 -15.07 75.08 173.69
C GLU A 633 -14.71 76.52 174.16
N ARG A 634 -15.47 77.54 173.74
CA ARG A 634 -15.42 78.93 174.22
C ARG A 634 -16.71 79.32 174.92
#